data_AF-A0A229SA70-F1
#
_entry.id   AF-A0A229SA70-F1
#
_cell.length_a   1.000
_cell.length_b   1.000
_cell.length_c   1.000
_cell.angle_alpha   90.00
_cell.angle_beta   90.00
_cell.angle_gamma   90.00
#
_symmetry.space_group_name_H-M   'P 1'
#
loop_
_entity.id
_entity.type
_entity.pdbx_description
1 polymer ?
#
loop_
_entity_poly.entity_id
_entity_poly.type
_entity_poly.pdbx_seq_one_letter_code
_entity_poly.pdbx_strand_id
1 'polypeptide(L)'
;MVIGGCRRRTSSPVLVGREAELRELLDGAMRSPSVLMLEGEAGVGKTRLATELLACPELAGRPVFTGSCQPLREPFPYGVVFDALKDVRPARELNPVTGVLAPYLPELAAFLPEPPARLGDPRAERHRLFRAVRELLCALGPHILLIEDLHWADDGSRRLLRFLMTDPPAGLTLLLTYRREETPGGIPLGSAYRPVPGTTHVPVTLRPLDRDGVQALVSALLGEANVSAEFAARLHERTAGLPFVVEEIVHAIGGVEGAVHADGATARRLLDTVEVPALLKEATVERLIALPSAARRITEAAAVLGTPSTSDLLTAAAAIAPERARRALVLALERNVLVESGEGTYGFRHAFAQQAVYRAIPGPDRQELHRRASRLLRDRLPQSLVRLAEHCRKAGDRAGALKYGEAAADQASTVGDLATATDLLRTLLDEPGLQPSDVDRLAVKFSSVACNGLAQAEVVPALERLLTDGRLSGRLSGEVRLGLGLLLVRQAGGLEAARTEIEIAVNDLSDRPDLAGRGMGVLAQPWVGATPLREHRRWMDRVDGLIDQATDRRLKIILLANNAASRLHIGDARGWDMLDRAPTSVGSPDEQRHLSRLHCNIADACAWTGHHRRARSLLRSGLQLAADCGAPYVVSTASATAVHTDWLTGNWDGLAERADALIDEYRDLLPVTSELCLVLGLLAAARGEWDEAAARFAGTAADQPENAFTPVVIAAHAGMAGMLLAQDLGEAAVTQAEKGLELLRAKGVWAWGADLLMAAVDAYCVTGREDQAEALTDEFEREIGGLDAPATHAALAANRGLVAAARGDHATAIKAFEQARTRFEALPAPYHAALIAERAARCRLAGNEDVAETFAALAEAFDRLGATRDAARCRHAFRSTGAVAPSRRGRRGYGDELSPRERDVARLLAAGHTNREIAEVLFLSRRTVEQHVASVLRKLKVRSRSELAGLRSA
;
A
#
# COMPACT_ATOMS: atom_id res chain seq x y z
N MET A 1 -39.60 -33.09 12.97
CA MET A 1 -38.79 -31.89 13.26
C MET A 1 -37.68 -31.83 12.22
N VAL A 2 -37.94 -31.17 11.10
CA VAL A 2 -37.04 -31.09 9.94
C VAL A 2 -36.39 -29.71 9.99
N ILE A 3 -35.07 -29.68 10.16
CA ILE A 3 -34.28 -28.45 10.22
C ILE A 3 -34.12 -27.92 8.79
N GLY A 4 -34.74 -26.77 8.51
CA GLY A 4 -34.68 -26.09 7.23
C GLY A 4 -33.27 -25.58 6.92
N GLY A 5 -32.74 -26.02 5.78
CA GLY A 5 -31.51 -25.48 5.21
C GLY A 5 -31.69 -24.02 4.80
N CYS A 6 -30.93 -23.12 5.42
CA CYS A 6 -30.81 -21.73 5.02
C CYS A 6 -30.11 -21.68 3.66
N ARG A 7 -30.83 -21.34 2.59
CA ARG A 7 -30.23 -20.98 1.29
C ARG A 7 -29.43 -19.68 1.50
N ARG A 8 -28.10 -19.77 1.56
CA ARG A 8 -27.20 -18.59 1.52
C ARG A 8 -27.49 -17.79 0.24
N ARG A 9 -27.69 -16.47 0.36
CA ARG A 9 -27.89 -15.57 -0.79
C ARG A 9 -26.61 -15.57 -1.64
N THR A 10 -26.74 -15.89 -2.93
CA THR A 10 -25.64 -16.02 -3.90
C THR A 10 -25.30 -14.72 -4.63
N SER A 11 -25.77 -13.57 -4.18
CA SER A 11 -25.63 -12.28 -4.88
C SER A 11 -25.45 -11.14 -3.89
N SER A 12 -24.75 -10.07 -4.28
CA SER A 12 -24.54 -8.87 -3.46
C SER A 12 -25.83 -8.37 -2.79
N PRO A 13 -25.81 -7.94 -1.51
CA PRO A 13 -27.00 -7.42 -0.84
C PRO A 13 -27.43 -6.03 -1.36
N VAL A 14 -26.56 -5.33 -2.09
CA VAL A 14 -26.80 -3.97 -2.62
C VAL A 14 -26.54 -3.91 -4.13
N LEU A 15 -27.26 -3.03 -4.82
CA LEU A 15 -26.99 -2.69 -6.21
C LEU A 15 -25.79 -1.72 -6.25
N VAL A 16 -24.78 -2.03 -7.07
CA VAL A 16 -23.53 -1.25 -7.14
C VAL A 16 -23.34 -0.68 -8.54
N GLY A 17 -23.16 0.64 -8.65
CA GLY A 17 -22.73 1.31 -9.88
C GLY A 17 -23.77 1.27 -11.01
N ARG A 18 -25.06 1.18 -10.66
CA ARG A 18 -26.20 1.10 -11.59
C ARG A 18 -27.30 2.11 -11.30
N GLU A 19 -27.00 3.13 -10.50
CA GLU A 19 -27.96 4.11 -10.02
C GLU A 19 -28.48 4.99 -11.17
N ALA A 20 -27.65 5.25 -12.18
CA ALA A 20 -28.04 6.01 -13.35
C ALA A 20 -29.00 5.21 -14.25
N GLU A 21 -28.64 3.97 -14.58
CA GLU A 21 -29.44 3.08 -15.41
C GLU A 21 -30.78 2.73 -14.73
N LEU A 22 -30.79 2.50 -13.42
CA LEU A 22 -32.01 2.27 -12.65
C LEU A 22 -32.96 3.48 -12.73
N ARG A 23 -32.42 4.69 -12.57
CA ARG A 23 -33.20 5.93 -12.63
C ARG A 23 -33.80 6.14 -14.02
N GLU A 24 -33.02 5.90 -15.07
CA GLU A 24 -33.47 6.03 -16.46
C GLU A 24 -34.61 5.05 -16.79
N LEU A 25 -34.47 3.79 -16.35
CA LEU A 25 -35.51 2.77 -16.49
C LEU A 25 -36.77 3.15 -15.68
N LEU A 26 -36.61 3.69 -14.48
CA LEU A 26 -37.72 4.12 -13.62
C LEU A 26 -38.50 5.29 -14.23
N ASP A 27 -37.80 6.33 -14.68
CA ASP A 27 -38.40 7.49 -15.35
C ASP A 27 -39.17 7.06 -16.62
N GLY A 28 -38.63 6.09 -17.35
CA GLY A 28 -39.29 5.48 -18.51
C GLY A 28 -40.52 4.65 -18.14
N ALA A 29 -40.40 3.80 -17.12
CA ALA A 29 -41.49 2.95 -16.63
C ALA A 29 -42.68 3.78 -16.16
N MET A 30 -42.44 4.96 -15.59
CA MET A 30 -43.50 5.84 -15.11
C MET A 30 -44.35 6.47 -16.23
N ARG A 31 -43.85 6.52 -17.47
CA ARG A 31 -44.49 7.18 -18.62
C ARG A 31 -45.08 6.17 -19.61
N SER A 32 -46.13 5.46 -19.20
CA SER A 32 -46.84 4.51 -20.07
C SER A 32 -47.63 5.23 -21.20
N PRO A 33 -47.67 4.67 -22.43
CA PRO A 33 -47.03 3.43 -22.85
C PRO A 33 -45.51 3.57 -22.99
N SER A 34 -44.77 2.57 -22.51
CA SER A 34 -43.31 2.58 -22.59
C SER A 34 -42.71 1.24 -22.99
N VAL A 35 -41.55 1.30 -23.66
CA VAL A 35 -40.72 0.15 -24.04
C VAL A 35 -39.32 0.39 -23.49
N LEU A 36 -38.94 -0.45 -22.53
CA LEU A 36 -37.64 -0.45 -21.87
C LEU A 36 -36.82 -1.61 -22.41
N MET A 37 -35.64 -1.32 -22.93
CA MET A 37 -34.78 -2.32 -23.56
C MET A 37 -33.46 -2.40 -22.80
N LEU A 38 -33.23 -3.52 -22.14
CA LEU A 38 -32.03 -3.76 -21.34
C LEU A 38 -31.08 -4.71 -22.07
N GLU A 39 -30.05 -4.12 -22.67
CA GLU A 39 -28.98 -4.80 -23.39
C GLU A 39 -27.79 -5.04 -22.45
N GLY A 40 -27.12 -6.19 -22.60
CA GLY A 40 -25.84 -6.42 -21.93
C GLY A 40 -25.35 -7.86 -22.02
N GLU A 41 -24.08 -8.08 -21.75
CA GLU A 41 -23.45 -9.42 -21.83
C GLU A 41 -24.00 -10.38 -20.76
N ALA A 42 -23.78 -11.68 -20.92
CA ALA A 42 -24.09 -12.66 -19.89
C ALA A 42 -23.38 -12.33 -18.56
N GLY A 43 -24.10 -12.38 -17.43
CA GLY A 43 -23.53 -12.11 -16.11
C GLY A 43 -23.27 -10.63 -15.76
N VAL A 44 -23.62 -9.68 -16.63
CA VAL A 44 -23.43 -8.23 -16.38
C VAL A 44 -24.39 -7.61 -15.36
N GLY A 45 -25.46 -8.34 -14.98
CA GLY A 45 -26.45 -7.89 -13.99
C GLY A 45 -27.82 -7.47 -14.52
N LYS A 46 -28.20 -7.83 -15.76
CA LYS A 46 -29.50 -7.46 -16.37
C LYS A 46 -30.71 -7.84 -15.50
N THR A 47 -30.81 -9.11 -15.11
CA THR A 47 -31.90 -9.62 -14.27
C THR A 47 -31.89 -8.98 -12.89
N ARG A 48 -30.71 -8.67 -12.34
CA ARG A 48 -30.61 -7.95 -11.07
C ARG A 48 -31.18 -6.54 -11.19
N LEU A 49 -30.78 -5.77 -12.21
CA LEU A 49 -31.31 -4.43 -12.44
C LEU A 49 -32.82 -4.42 -12.72
N ALA A 50 -33.31 -5.38 -13.51
CA ALA A 50 -34.75 -5.56 -13.72
C ALA A 50 -35.48 -5.85 -12.40
N THR A 51 -34.91 -6.69 -11.54
CA THR A 51 -35.49 -7.00 -10.22
C THR A 51 -35.53 -5.77 -9.31
N GLU A 52 -34.46 -4.98 -9.28
CA GLU A 52 -34.39 -3.74 -8.48
C GLU A 52 -35.39 -2.69 -8.99
N LEU A 53 -35.54 -2.54 -10.30
CA LEU A 53 -36.56 -1.68 -10.91
C LEU A 53 -37.97 -2.09 -10.46
N LEU A 54 -38.29 -3.38 -10.53
CA LEU A 54 -39.62 -3.90 -10.15
C LEU A 54 -39.89 -3.78 -8.63
N ALA A 55 -38.85 -3.63 -7.81
CA ALA A 55 -38.96 -3.41 -6.38
C ALA A 55 -39.14 -1.93 -5.99
N CYS A 56 -39.01 -0.98 -6.94
CA CYS A 56 -39.17 0.45 -6.68
C CYS A 56 -40.59 0.80 -6.19
N PRO A 57 -40.73 1.57 -5.09
CA PRO A 57 -42.03 1.98 -4.56
C PRO A 57 -42.94 2.71 -5.56
N GLU A 58 -42.37 3.43 -6.53
CA GLU A 58 -43.08 4.19 -7.55
C GLU A 58 -43.82 3.29 -8.55
N LEU A 59 -43.36 2.04 -8.71
CA LEU A 59 -44.03 1.01 -9.51
C LEU A 59 -44.95 0.11 -8.67
N ALA A 60 -45.02 0.33 -7.36
CA ALA A 60 -45.87 -0.44 -6.47
C ALA A 60 -47.35 -0.34 -6.90
N GLY A 61 -48.01 -1.49 -6.97
CA GLY A 61 -49.40 -1.60 -7.40
C GLY A 61 -49.61 -1.82 -8.90
N ARG A 62 -48.56 -1.82 -9.73
CA ARG A 62 -48.64 -2.30 -11.12
C ARG A 62 -48.38 -3.82 -11.16
N PRO A 63 -49.31 -4.64 -11.66
CA PRO A 63 -49.05 -6.07 -11.80
C PRO A 63 -47.92 -6.31 -12.82
N VAL A 64 -47.06 -7.27 -12.49
CA VAL A 64 -45.91 -7.66 -13.31
C VAL A 64 -46.16 -9.04 -13.88
N PHE A 65 -46.05 -9.16 -15.20
CA PHE A 65 -46.21 -10.40 -15.94
C PHE A 65 -44.86 -10.74 -16.58
N THR A 66 -44.31 -11.93 -16.29
CA THR A 66 -42.95 -12.29 -16.70
C THR A 66 -42.96 -13.52 -17.60
N GLY A 67 -42.28 -13.42 -18.74
CA GLY A 67 -41.95 -14.54 -19.62
C GLY A 67 -40.43 -14.64 -19.80
N SER A 68 -39.88 -15.85 -19.72
CA SER A 68 -38.44 -16.08 -19.91
C SER A 68 -38.21 -16.96 -21.14
N CYS A 69 -37.43 -16.47 -22.11
CA CYS A 69 -37.04 -17.26 -23.27
C CYS A 69 -36.00 -18.33 -22.88
N GLN A 70 -36.08 -19.51 -23.51
CA GLN A 70 -35.14 -20.60 -23.32
C GLN A 70 -34.66 -21.15 -24.68
N PRO A 71 -33.42 -21.67 -24.78
CA PRO A 71 -32.90 -22.24 -26.02
C PRO A 71 -33.52 -23.63 -26.28
N LEU A 72 -34.74 -23.66 -26.82
CA LEU A 72 -35.46 -24.88 -27.18
C LEU A 72 -35.19 -25.29 -28.64
N ARG A 73 -35.08 -26.60 -28.91
CA ARG A 73 -34.87 -27.13 -30.29
C ARG A 73 -36.08 -26.89 -31.21
N GLU A 74 -37.29 -26.94 -30.66
CA GLU A 74 -38.56 -26.64 -31.37
C GLU A 74 -39.45 -25.80 -30.44
N PRO A 75 -39.44 -24.45 -30.54
CA PRO A 75 -40.19 -23.59 -29.64
C PRO A 75 -41.68 -23.54 -29.99
N PHE A 76 -42.55 -23.43 -28.98
CA PHE A 76 -43.98 -23.23 -29.17
C PHE A 76 -44.25 -21.81 -29.69
N PRO A 77 -45.02 -21.62 -30.79
CA PRO A 77 -45.28 -20.29 -31.33
C PRO A 77 -45.93 -19.36 -30.31
N TYR A 78 -45.40 -18.14 -30.17
CA TYR A 78 -45.88 -17.12 -29.22
C TYR A 78 -45.70 -17.49 -27.72
N GLY A 79 -44.99 -18.59 -27.43
CA GLY A 79 -44.97 -19.24 -26.11
C GLY A 79 -44.61 -18.28 -24.98
N VAL A 80 -43.54 -17.49 -25.13
CA VAL A 80 -43.08 -16.59 -24.04
C VAL A 80 -44.10 -15.52 -23.67
N VAL A 81 -44.89 -15.03 -24.64
CA VAL A 81 -45.92 -14.02 -24.39
C VAL A 81 -47.14 -14.66 -23.73
N PHE A 82 -47.54 -15.86 -24.16
CA PHE A 82 -48.65 -16.56 -23.54
C PHE A 82 -48.32 -17.06 -22.13
N ASP A 83 -47.10 -17.55 -21.91
CA ASP A 83 -46.60 -17.94 -20.59
C ASP A 83 -46.63 -16.78 -19.59
N ALA A 84 -46.32 -15.57 -20.04
CA ALA A 84 -46.42 -14.37 -19.21
C ALA A 84 -47.88 -14.00 -18.87
N LEU A 85 -48.84 -14.32 -19.74
CA LEU A 85 -50.23 -13.87 -19.64
C LEU A 85 -51.20 -14.91 -19.04
N LYS A 86 -50.79 -16.16 -18.85
CA LYS A 86 -51.66 -17.25 -18.36
C LYS A 86 -52.34 -16.97 -17.01
N ASP A 87 -51.70 -16.19 -16.14
CA ASP A 87 -52.19 -15.89 -14.79
C ASP A 87 -52.89 -14.52 -14.67
N VAL A 88 -53.12 -13.85 -15.80
CA VAL A 88 -53.75 -12.53 -15.85
C VAL A 88 -55.20 -12.60 -15.36
N ARG A 89 -55.66 -11.53 -14.70
CA ARG A 89 -57.07 -11.35 -14.34
C ARG A 89 -57.56 -10.01 -14.90
N PRO A 90 -58.44 -10.00 -15.92
CA PRO A 90 -58.91 -8.76 -16.52
C PRO A 90 -59.80 -8.00 -15.53
N ALA A 91 -59.54 -6.70 -15.38
CA ALA A 91 -60.26 -5.83 -14.45
C ALA A 91 -61.44 -5.07 -15.10
N ARG A 92 -61.57 -5.20 -16.42
CA ARG A 92 -62.56 -4.51 -17.26
C ARG A 92 -63.23 -5.49 -18.21
N GLU A 93 -64.37 -5.08 -18.76
CA GLU A 93 -65.07 -5.83 -19.79
C GLU A 93 -64.14 -6.04 -21.01
N LEU A 94 -64.05 -7.29 -21.47
CA LEU A 94 -63.16 -7.69 -22.53
C LEU A 94 -63.81 -7.49 -23.90
N ASN A 95 -63.03 -6.96 -24.84
CA ASN A 95 -63.44 -6.86 -26.24
C ASN A 95 -63.78 -8.25 -26.82
N PRO A 96 -64.89 -8.45 -27.55
CA PRO A 96 -65.25 -9.75 -28.13
C PRO A 96 -64.13 -10.46 -28.92
N VAL A 97 -63.20 -9.69 -29.50
CA VAL A 97 -62.05 -10.26 -30.23
C VAL A 97 -61.12 -11.09 -29.34
N THR A 98 -61.11 -10.88 -28.01
CA THR A 98 -60.25 -11.63 -27.07
C THR A 98 -60.64 -13.10 -26.96
N GLY A 99 -61.86 -13.49 -27.34
CA GLY A 99 -62.32 -14.87 -27.37
C GLY A 99 -61.45 -15.81 -28.21
N VAL A 100 -60.71 -15.27 -29.19
CA VAL A 100 -59.73 -16.02 -30.01
C VAL A 100 -58.55 -16.56 -29.19
N LEU A 101 -58.31 -16.04 -27.99
CA LEU A 101 -57.22 -16.49 -27.11
C LEU A 101 -57.54 -17.79 -26.37
N ALA A 102 -58.80 -18.25 -26.32
CA ALA A 102 -59.20 -19.41 -25.53
C ALA A 102 -58.41 -20.71 -25.83
N PRO A 103 -58.02 -21.03 -27.09
CA PRO A 103 -57.19 -22.19 -27.40
C PRO A 103 -55.72 -22.06 -26.96
N TYR A 104 -55.24 -20.84 -26.72
CA TYR A 104 -53.84 -20.53 -26.40
C TYR A 104 -53.62 -20.22 -24.91
N LEU A 105 -54.67 -19.75 -24.23
CA LEU A 105 -54.71 -19.41 -22.80
C LEU A 105 -55.96 -20.07 -22.17
N PRO A 106 -56.01 -21.42 -22.08
CA PRO A 106 -57.15 -22.12 -21.50
C PRO A 106 -57.43 -21.71 -20.05
N GLU A 107 -56.41 -21.24 -19.33
CA GLU A 107 -56.50 -20.72 -17.96
C GLU A 107 -57.41 -19.48 -17.87
N LEU A 108 -57.57 -18.74 -18.97
CA LEU A 108 -58.42 -17.56 -19.05
C LEU A 108 -59.80 -17.84 -19.65
N ALA A 109 -60.09 -19.08 -20.08
CA ALA A 109 -61.30 -19.40 -20.84
C ALA A 109 -62.61 -18.97 -20.15
N ALA A 110 -62.66 -18.99 -18.81
CA ALA A 110 -63.83 -18.55 -18.04
C ALA A 110 -64.09 -17.04 -18.07
N PHE A 111 -63.08 -16.23 -18.44
CA PHE A 111 -63.16 -14.78 -18.52
C PHE A 111 -63.29 -14.27 -19.95
N LEU A 112 -62.95 -15.09 -20.95
CA LEU A 112 -62.96 -14.71 -22.36
C LEU A 112 -64.39 -14.81 -22.94
N PRO A 113 -64.79 -13.85 -23.81
CA PRO A 113 -66.05 -13.92 -24.54
C PRO A 113 -66.04 -15.05 -25.58
N GLU A 114 -67.20 -15.41 -26.12
CA GLU A 114 -67.26 -16.39 -27.22
C GLU A 114 -66.43 -15.94 -28.43
N PRO A 115 -65.65 -16.84 -29.04
CA PRO A 115 -64.77 -16.48 -30.15
C PRO A 115 -65.60 -16.05 -31.37
N PRO A 116 -65.26 -14.93 -32.03
CA PRO A 116 -65.93 -14.51 -33.25
C PRO A 116 -65.70 -15.52 -34.39
N ALA A 117 -66.61 -15.52 -35.38
CA ALA A 117 -66.53 -16.43 -36.53
C ALA A 117 -65.17 -16.38 -37.25
N ARG A 118 -64.68 -17.55 -37.69
CA ARG A 118 -63.40 -17.68 -38.41
C ARG A 118 -63.45 -16.94 -39.75
N LEU A 119 -62.34 -16.29 -40.12
CA LEU A 119 -62.16 -15.52 -41.36
C LEU A 119 -61.67 -16.38 -42.53
N GLY A 120 -61.14 -17.57 -42.27
CA GLY A 120 -60.65 -18.50 -43.31
C GLY A 120 -59.30 -18.13 -43.94
N ASP A 121 -58.74 -16.95 -43.67
CA ASP A 121 -57.39 -16.54 -44.07
C ASP A 121 -56.41 -16.60 -42.87
N PRO A 122 -55.35 -17.43 -42.93
CA PRO A 122 -54.33 -17.53 -41.88
C PRO A 122 -53.63 -16.21 -41.52
N ARG A 123 -53.51 -15.25 -42.45
CA ARG A 123 -52.94 -13.93 -42.15
C ARG A 123 -53.90 -13.07 -41.36
N ALA A 124 -55.18 -13.08 -41.75
CA ALA A 124 -56.25 -12.37 -41.05
C ALA A 124 -56.46 -12.94 -39.63
N GLU A 125 -56.41 -14.26 -39.45
CA GLU A 125 -56.49 -14.89 -38.13
C GLU A 125 -55.30 -14.54 -37.24
N ARG A 126 -54.08 -14.50 -37.78
CA ARG A 126 -52.90 -14.04 -37.02
C ARG A 126 -53.00 -12.58 -36.60
N HIS A 127 -53.48 -11.70 -37.49
CA HIS A 127 -53.72 -10.30 -37.16
C HIS A 127 -54.82 -10.14 -36.11
N ARG A 128 -55.86 -10.97 -36.16
CA ARG A 128 -56.91 -11.04 -35.14
C ARG A 128 -56.36 -11.50 -33.80
N LEU A 129 -55.50 -12.52 -33.79
CA LEU A 129 -54.80 -12.98 -32.58
C LEU A 129 -53.96 -11.86 -31.95
N PHE A 130 -53.22 -11.09 -32.76
CA PHE A 130 -52.42 -9.96 -32.28
C PHE A 130 -53.28 -8.86 -31.66
N ARG A 131 -54.42 -8.54 -32.31
CA ARG A 131 -55.42 -7.62 -31.74
C ARG A 131 -56.03 -8.16 -30.45
N ALA A 132 -56.32 -9.46 -30.38
CA ALA A 132 -56.85 -10.09 -29.18
C ALA A 132 -55.90 -9.95 -27.99
N VAL A 133 -54.59 -10.19 -28.20
CA VAL A 133 -53.57 -9.96 -27.15
C VAL A 133 -53.53 -8.48 -26.76
N ARG A 134 -53.54 -7.54 -27.71
CA ARG A 134 -53.55 -6.09 -27.42
C ARG A 134 -54.77 -5.68 -26.59
N GLU A 135 -55.96 -6.12 -26.97
CA GLU A 135 -57.21 -5.81 -26.24
C GLU A 135 -57.24 -6.43 -24.84
N LEU A 136 -56.70 -7.65 -24.68
CA LEU A 136 -56.53 -8.27 -23.36
C LEU A 136 -55.63 -7.39 -22.47
N LEU A 137 -54.49 -6.92 -22.99
CA LEU A 137 -53.58 -6.03 -22.26
C LEU A 137 -54.22 -4.67 -21.94
N CYS A 138 -55.05 -4.11 -22.84
CA CYS A 138 -55.80 -2.87 -22.57
C CYS A 138 -56.76 -3.01 -21.38
N ALA A 139 -57.34 -4.20 -21.16
CA ALA A 139 -58.28 -4.46 -20.07
C ALA A 139 -57.62 -4.60 -18.69
N LEU A 140 -56.28 -4.64 -18.61
CA LEU A 140 -55.53 -4.82 -17.34
C LEU A 140 -55.24 -3.52 -16.60
N GLY A 141 -55.45 -2.36 -17.24
CA GLY A 141 -54.99 -1.09 -16.71
C GLY A 141 -53.45 -0.96 -16.76
N PRO A 142 -52.82 -0.10 -15.94
CA PRO A 142 -51.37 0.06 -15.90
C PRO A 142 -50.66 -1.21 -15.41
N HIS A 143 -49.76 -1.78 -16.22
CA HIS A 143 -49.07 -3.04 -15.91
C HIS A 143 -47.67 -3.10 -16.54
N ILE A 144 -46.85 -4.05 -16.09
CA ILE A 144 -45.51 -4.30 -16.62
C ILE A 144 -45.46 -5.70 -17.23
N LEU A 145 -45.01 -5.81 -18.48
CA LEU A 145 -44.72 -7.07 -19.15
C LEU A 145 -43.19 -7.20 -19.29
N LEU A 146 -42.59 -8.14 -18.56
CA LEU A 146 -41.16 -8.44 -18.60
C LEU A 146 -40.91 -9.67 -19.48
N ILE A 147 -40.12 -9.51 -20.55
CA ILE A 147 -39.63 -10.62 -21.36
C ILE A 147 -38.11 -10.73 -21.18
N GLU A 148 -37.67 -11.82 -20.56
CA GLU A 148 -36.25 -12.09 -20.35
C GLU A 148 -35.62 -12.89 -21.49
N ASP A 149 -34.35 -12.57 -21.76
CA ASP A 149 -33.49 -13.27 -22.72
C ASP A 149 -34.08 -13.36 -24.14
N LEU A 150 -34.66 -12.26 -24.64
CA LEU A 150 -35.38 -12.13 -25.91
C LEU A 150 -34.64 -12.67 -27.15
N HIS A 151 -33.31 -12.72 -27.12
CA HIS A 151 -32.48 -13.34 -28.16
C HIS A 151 -32.84 -14.82 -28.45
N TRP A 152 -33.39 -15.54 -27.48
CA TRP A 152 -33.89 -16.92 -27.65
C TRP A 152 -35.37 -17.01 -28.03
N ALA A 153 -36.08 -15.90 -28.22
CA ALA A 153 -37.51 -15.93 -28.58
C ALA A 153 -37.77 -16.55 -29.96
N ASP A 154 -38.92 -17.21 -30.12
CA ASP A 154 -39.41 -17.70 -31.41
C ASP A 154 -39.90 -16.56 -32.32
N ASP A 155 -39.96 -16.84 -33.62
CA ASP A 155 -40.38 -15.87 -34.64
C ASP A 155 -41.82 -15.37 -34.45
N GLY A 156 -42.69 -16.20 -33.87
CA GLY A 156 -44.06 -15.82 -33.54
C GLY A 156 -44.08 -14.73 -32.46
N SER A 157 -43.40 -14.99 -31.34
CA SER A 157 -43.25 -14.04 -30.22
C SER A 157 -42.61 -12.72 -30.66
N ARG A 158 -41.55 -12.77 -31.48
CA ARG A 158 -40.90 -11.55 -32.03
C ARG A 158 -41.87 -10.71 -32.86
N ARG A 159 -42.70 -11.34 -33.68
CA ARG A 159 -43.71 -10.64 -34.50
C ARG A 159 -44.83 -10.04 -33.66
N LEU A 160 -45.28 -10.74 -32.62
CA LEU A 160 -46.30 -10.26 -31.68
C LEU A 160 -45.78 -9.06 -30.86
N LEU A 161 -44.57 -9.16 -30.31
CA LEU A 161 -43.95 -8.05 -29.58
C LEU A 161 -43.79 -6.81 -30.46
N ARG A 162 -43.36 -6.98 -31.73
CA ARG A 162 -43.28 -5.87 -32.69
C ARG A 162 -44.65 -5.22 -32.94
N PHE A 163 -45.70 -6.02 -33.05
CA PHE A 163 -47.07 -5.51 -33.19
C PHE A 163 -47.48 -4.67 -31.98
N LEU A 164 -47.24 -5.17 -30.76
CA LEU A 164 -47.52 -4.43 -29.52
C LEU A 164 -46.69 -3.15 -29.42
N MET A 165 -45.44 -3.15 -29.87
CA MET A 165 -44.58 -1.97 -29.87
C MET A 165 -44.92 -0.93 -30.96
N THR A 166 -45.71 -1.31 -31.97
CA THR A 166 -46.16 -0.40 -33.05
C THR A 166 -47.47 0.30 -32.66
N ASP A 167 -48.24 -0.31 -31.77
CA ASP A 167 -49.51 0.23 -31.28
C ASP A 167 -49.73 -0.20 -29.81
N PRO A 168 -48.97 0.39 -28.87
CA PRO A 168 -48.93 -0.09 -27.50
C PRO A 168 -50.20 0.30 -26.71
N PRO A 169 -50.77 -0.63 -25.92
CA PRO A 169 -51.81 -0.30 -24.95
C PRO A 169 -51.39 0.84 -24.03
N ALA A 170 -52.28 1.79 -23.75
CA ALA A 170 -51.95 3.01 -22.99
C ALA A 170 -51.33 2.74 -21.60
N GLY A 171 -51.67 1.61 -20.96
CA GLY A 171 -51.14 1.21 -19.65
C GLY A 171 -49.90 0.30 -19.69
N LEU A 172 -49.39 -0.06 -20.88
CA LEU A 172 -48.31 -1.05 -21.00
C LEU A 172 -46.93 -0.43 -20.74
N THR A 173 -46.16 -1.05 -19.86
CA THR A 173 -44.70 -0.92 -19.78
C THR A 173 -44.07 -2.25 -20.20
N LEU A 174 -43.41 -2.30 -21.34
CA LEU A 174 -42.76 -3.50 -21.86
C LEU A 174 -41.26 -3.47 -21.53
N LEU A 175 -40.78 -4.35 -20.66
CA LEU A 175 -39.36 -4.49 -20.32
C LEU A 175 -38.76 -5.72 -21.02
N LEU A 176 -37.74 -5.52 -21.83
CA LEU A 176 -37.10 -6.58 -22.63
C LEU A 176 -35.63 -6.70 -22.24
N THR A 177 -35.16 -7.91 -21.89
CA THR A 177 -33.73 -8.16 -21.65
C THR A 177 -33.12 -9.01 -22.76
N TYR A 178 -31.89 -8.70 -23.19
CA TYR A 178 -31.21 -9.49 -24.23
C TYR A 178 -29.68 -9.35 -24.23
N ARG A 179 -29.02 -10.27 -24.94
CA ARG A 179 -27.56 -10.33 -25.10
C ARG A 179 -27.16 -9.80 -26.47
N ARG A 180 -26.23 -8.86 -26.50
CA ARG A 180 -25.74 -8.23 -27.74
C ARG A 180 -24.93 -9.23 -28.56
N GLU A 181 -24.11 -10.05 -27.90
CA GLU A 181 -23.19 -11.00 -28.55
C GLU A 181 -23.90 -12.09 -29.38
N GLU A 182 -25.16 -12.40 -29.06
CA GLU A 182 -25.99 -13.40 -29.76
C GLU A 182 -26.88 -12.79 -30.86
N THR A 183 -26.74 -11.49 -31.15
CA THR A 183 -27.61 -10.75 -32.10
C THR A 183 -26.82 -9.89 -33.11
N PRO A 184 -26.12 -10.52 -34.09
CA PRO A 184 -25.39 -9.80 -35.12
C PRO A 184 -26.37 -9.06 -36.05
N GLY A 185 -26.62 -7.77 -35.81
CA GLY A 185 -27.53 -6.95 -36.62
C GLY A 185 -28.44 -5.98 -35.85
N GLY A 186 -28.37 -5.95 -34.51
CA GLY A 186 -29.12 -5.00 -33.68
C GLY A 186 -30.09 -5.70 -32.72
N ILE A 187 -31.31 -5.20 -32.62
CA ILE A 187 -32.31 -5.69 -31.66
C ILE A 187 -32.74 -7.13 -32.00
N PRO A 188 -32.91 -8.06 -31.03
CA PRO A 188 -33.41 -9.44 -31.20
C PRO A 188 -34.86 -9.56 -31.74
N LEU A 189 -35.40 -8.50 -32.34
CA LEU A 189 -36.70 -8.43 -32.99
C LEU A 189 -36.58 -8.44 -34.53
N GLY A 190 -35.38 -8.41 -35.12
CA GLY A 190 -35.16 -8.38 -36.57
C GLY A 190 -34.96 -6.95 -37.13
N SER A 191 -35.39 -6.69 -38.37
CA SER A 191 -35.21 -5.39 -39.07
C SER A 191 -35.62 -4.17 -38.23
N ALA A 192 -34.85 -3.08 -38.33
CA ALA A 192 -34.90 -1.86 -37.52
C ALA A 192 -36.32 -1.44 -37.05
N TYR A 193 -36.55 -1.57 -35.75
CA TYR A 193 -37.70 -0.96 -35.06
C TYR A 193 -37.51 0.56 -34.99
N ARG A 194 -38.59 1.33 -35.21
CA ARG A 194 -38.62 2.78 -34.98
C ARG A 194 -39.63 3.09 -33.87
N PRO A 195 -39.26 3.88 -32.85
CA PRO A 195 -40.20 4.32 -31.82
C PRO A 195 -41.40 5.05 -32.44
N VAL A 196 -42.60 4.75 -31.95
CA VAL A 196 -43.83 5.40 -32.38
C VAL A 196 -44.01 6.71 -31.59
N PRO A 197 -44.43 7.82 -32.23
CA PRO A 197 -44.72 9.06 -31.51
C PRO A 197 -45.72 8.83 -30.35
N GLY A 198 -45.39 9.32 -29.16
CA GLY A 198 -46.23 9.16 -27.96
C GLY A 198 -45.93 7.90 -27.12
N THR A 199 -44.97 7.06 -27.52
CA THR A 199 -44.46 5.95 -26.70
C THR A 199 -43.08 6.27 -26.15
N THR A 200 -42.88 6.12 -24.84
CA THR A 200 -41.57 6.32 -24.21
C THR A 200 -40.66 5.13 -24.55
N HIS A 201 -39.50 5.38 -25.14
CA HIS A 201 -38.57 4.32 -25.49
C HIS A 201 -37.23 4.54 -24.78
N VAL A 202 -36.79 3.57 -23.98
CA VAL A 202 -35.59 3.68 -23.14
C VAL A 202 -34.64 2.51 -23.42
N PRO A 203 -33.64 2.69 -24.31
CA PRO A 203 -32.60 1.70 -24.53
C PRO A 203 -31.45 1.90 -23.53
N VAL A 204 -31.25 0.92 -22.65
CA VAL A 204 -30.17 0.89 -21.66
C VAL A 204 -29.18 -0.22 -22.01
N THR A 205 -27.91 0.14 -22.17
CA THR A 205 -26.81 -0.80 -22.38
C THR A 205 -25.97 -0.93 -21.11
N LEU A 206 -25.99 -2.10 -20.48
CA LEU A 206 -25.15 -2.41 -19.33
C LEU A 206 -23.74 -2.79 -19.77
N ARG A 207 -22.76 -2.01 -19.30
CA ARG A 207 -21.33 -2.30 -19.42
C ARG A 207 -20.81 -3.00 -18.17
N PRO A 208 -19.73 -3.79 -18.25
CA PRO A 208 -19.05 -4.29 -17.05
C PRO A 208 -18.69 -3.16 -16.08
N LEU A 209 -18.56 -3.47 -14.79
CA LEU A 209 -18.15 -2.52 -13.77
C LEU A 209 -16.71 -2.06 -14.01
N ASP A 210 -16.43 -0.80 -13.68
CA ASP A 210 -15.06 -0.30 -13.62
C ASP A 210 -14.35 -0.76 -12.33
N ARG A 211 -13.11 -0.33 -12.13
CA ARG A 211 -12.29 -0.73 -10.97
C ARG A 211 -12.95 -0.35 -9.65
N ASP A 212 -13.53 0.84 -9.57
CA ASP A 212 -14.18 1.37 -8.39
C ASP A 212 -15.48 0.61 -8.10
N GLY A 213 -16.26 0.29 -9.14
CA GLY A 213 -17.43 -0.58 -9.05
C GLY A 213 -17.10 -2.00 -8.61
N VAL A 214 -15.97 -2.57 -9.07
CA VAL A 214 -15.49 -3.88 -8.58
C VAL A 214 -15.10 -3.80 -7.11
N GLN A 215 -14.38 -2.76 -6.68
CA GLN A 215 -14.01 -2.55 -5.29
C GLN A 215 -15.26 -2.47 -4.40
N ALA A 216 -16.24 -1.64 -4.77
CA ALA A 216 -17.49 -1.48 -4.04
C ALA A 216 -18.32 -2.77 -3.98
N LEU A 217 -18.34 -3.56 -5.06
CA LEU A 217 -19.01 -4.86 -5.10
C LEU A 217 -18.34 -5.86 -4.13
N VAL A 218 -17.00 -5.92 -4.11
CA VAL A 218 -16.25 -6.79 -3.20
C VAL A 218 -16.48 -6.39 -1.74
N SER A 219 -16.41 -5.08 -1.44
CA SER A 219 -16.71 -4.54 -0.11
C SER A 219 -18.11 -4.93 0.37
N ALA A 220 -19.11 -4.82 -0.50
CA ALA A 220 -20.49 -5.19 -0.18
C ALA A 220 -20.67 -6.70 0.06
N LEU A 221 -19.96 -7.55 -0.68
CA LEU A 221 -20.03 -9.01 -0.53
C LEU A 221 -19.39 -9.50 0.76
N LEU A 222 -18.31 -8.83 1.20
CA LEU A 222 -17.54 -9.23 2.39
C LEU A 222 -17.95 -8.49 3.66
N GLY A 223 -18.67 -7.36 3.55
CA GLY A 223 -19.00 -6.51 4.70
C GLY A 223 -17.80 -5.71 5.22
N GLU A 224 -16.76 -5.52 4.39
CA GLU A 224 -15.52 -4.83 4.74
C GLU A 224 -15.33 -3.54 3.95
N ALA A 225 -14.99 -2.44 4.65
CA ALA A 225 -14.82 -1.13 4.02
C ALA A 225 -13.47 -0.95 3.29
N ASN A 226 -12.44 -1.74 3.64
CA ASN A 226 -11.05 -1.47 3.28
C ASN A 226 -10.47 -2.47 2.26
N VAL A 227 -11.09 -2.63 1.09
CA VAL A 227 -10.51 -3.43 -0.01
C VAL A 227 -9.40 -2.64 -0.71
N SER A 228 -8.21 -3.23 -0.91
CA SER A 228 -7.09 -2.51 -1.54
C SER A 228 -7.34 -2.19 -3.02
N ALA A 229 -6.90 -1.01 -3.47
CA ALA A 229 -7.03 -0.59 -4.87
C ALA A 229 -6.29 -1.53 -5.83
N GLU A 230 -5.16 -2.09 -5.39
CA GLU A 230 -4.39 -3.05 -6.18
C GLU A 230 -5.12 -4.39 -6.34
N PHE A 231 -5.73 -4.91 -5.26
CA PHE A 231 -6.55 -6.12 -5.32
C PHE A 231 -7.75 -5.91 -6.25
N ALA A 232 -8.46 -4.79 -6.13
CA ALA A 232 -9.57 -4.43 -7.00
C ALA A 232 -9.13 -4.28 -8.48
N ALA A 233 -7.99 -3.63 -8.73
CA ALA A 233 -7.45 -3.49 -10.08
C ALA A 233 -7.10 -4.85 -10.70
N ARG A 234 -6.49 -5.76 -9.93
CA ARG A 234 -6.18 -7.12 -10.39
C ARG A 234 -7.42 -7.96 -10.60
N LEU A 235 -8.39 -7.88 -9.70
CA LEU A 235 -9.66 -8.57 -9.85
C LEU A 235 -10.43 -8.06 -11.07
N HIS A 236 -10.42 -6.73 -11.31
CA HIS A 236 -10.96 -6.11 -12.51
C HIS A 236 -10.23 -6.58 -13.77
N GLU A 237 -8.89 -6.60 -13.81
CA GLU A 237 -8.13 -7.15 -14.95
C GLU A 237 -8.50 -8.60 -15.27
N ARG A 238 -8.71 -9.40 -14.23
CA ARG A 238 -9.01 -10.84 -14.36
C ARG A 238 -10.45 -11.10 -14.79
N THR A 239 -11.40 -10.37 -14.23
CA THR A 239 -12.86 -10.53 -14.43
C THR A 239 -13.41 -9.66 -15.56
N ALA A 240 -12.64 -8.67 -16.01
CA ALA A 240 -13.07 -7.54 -16.82
C ALA A 240 -14.30 -6.80 -16.25
N GLY A 241 -14.48 -6.83 -14.91
CA GLY A 241 -15.56 -6.13 -14.24
C GLY A 241 -16.93 -6.80 -14.36
N LEU A 242 -17.02 -8.06 -14.81
CA LEU A 242 -18.29 -8.79 -14.88
C LEU A 242 -18.76 -9.16 -13.46
N PRO A 243 -19.89 -8.60 -12.95
CA PRO A 243 -20.32 -8.80 -11.56
C PRO A 243 -20.46 -10.26 -11.16
N PHE A 244 -21.03 -11.10 -12.03
CA PHE A 244 -21.15 -12.54 -11.78
C PHE A 244 -19.80 -13.22 -11.55
N VAL A 245 -18.78 -12.86 -12.34
CA VAL A 245 -17.45 -13.49 -12.23
C VAL A 245 -16.72 -12.98 -10.99
N VAL A 246 -16.89 -11.70 -10.64
CA VAL A 246 -16.39 -11.11 -9.40
C VAL A 246 -16.99 -11.83 -8.19
N GLU A 247 -18.31 -12.01 -8.16
CA GLU A 247 -19.02 -12.73 -7.10
C GLU A 247 -18.49 -14.15 -6.93
N GLU A 248 -18.34 -14.91 -8.02
CA GLU A 248 -17.84 -16.30 -7.98
C GLU A 248 -16.40 -16.40 -7.46
N ILE A 249 -15.50 -15.51 -7.88
CA ILE A 249 -14.10 -15.51 -7.42
C ILE A 249 -14.02 -15.15 -5.94
N VAL A 250 -14.76 -14.13 -5.50
CA VAL A 250 -14.80 -13.73 -4.08
C VAL A 250 -15.34 -14.87 -3.22
N HIS A 251 -16.38 -15.58 -3.68
CA HIS A 251 -16.89 -16.77 -3.00
C HIS A 251 -15.87 -17.92 -2.97
N ALA A 252 -15.14 -18.17 -4.07
CA ALA A 252 -14.14 -19.23 -4.17
C ALA A 252 -12.93 -18.99 -3.26
N ILE A 253 -12.57 -17.72 -3.00
CA ILE A 253 -11.48 -17.34 -2.09
C ILE A 253 -11.89 -17.49 -0.61
N GLY A 254 -13.18 -17.52 -0.30
CA GLY A 254 -13.68 -18.04 0.97
C GLY A 254 -13.30 -17.25 2.23
N GLY A 255 -13.32 -15.91 2.20
CA GLY A 255 -13.18 -15.09 3.41
C GLY A 255 -11.88 -15.30 4.20
N VAL A 256 -10.77 -15.56 3.51
CA VAL A 256 -9.43 -15.60 4.14
C VAL A 256 -9.13 -14.21 4.70
N GLU A 257 -9.11 -14.08 6.03
CA GLU A 257 -8.73 -12.85 6.74
C GLU A 257 -7.40 -12.32 6.17
N GLY A 258 -7.40 -11.07 5.69
CA GLY A 258 -6.23 -10.38 5.15
C GLY A 258 -6.01 -10.48 3.63
N ALA A 259 -6.74 -11.34 2.90
CA ALA A 259 -6.55 -11.51 1.45
C ALA A 259 -6.92 -10.28 0.60
N VAL A 260 -7.87 -9.47 1.07
CA VAL A 260 -8.33 -8.24 0.40
C VAL A 260 -7.50 -7.00 0.72
N HIS A 261 -6.56 -7.12 1.66
CA HIS A 261 -5.54 -6.12 1.97
C HIS A 261 -4.17 -6.45 1.32
N ALA A 262 -4.10 -7.55 0.57
CA ALA A 262 -2.88 -8.03 -0.05
C ALA A 262 -2.32 -7.02 -1.07
N ASP A 263 -0.99 -6.88 -1.07
CA ASP A 263 -0.21 -6.13 -2.05
C ASP A 263 -0.22 -6.81 -3.44
N GLY A 264 0.23 -6.10 -4.46
CA GLY A 264 0.17 -6.55 -5.85
C GLY A 264 0.79 -7.93 -6.14
N ALA A 265 1.82 -8.36 -5.39
CA ALA A 265 2.45 -9.67 -5.56
C ALA A 265 1.64 -10.78 -4.89
N THR A 266 1.14 -10.54 -3.68
CA THR A 266 0.34 -11.49 -2.90
C THR A 266 -1.05 -11.66 -3.49
N ALA A 267 -1.70 -10.55 -3.88
CA ALA A 267 -2.97 -10.54 -4.60
C ALA A 267 -2.86 -11.31 -5.93
N ARG A 268 -1.74 -11.16 -6.64
CA ARG A 268 -1.49 -11.92 -7.88
C ARG A 268 -1.40 -13.43 -7.63
N ARG A 269 -0.64 -13.86 -6.62
CA ARG A 269 -0.53 -15.29 -6.27
C ARG A 269 -1.87 -15.88 -5.84
N LEU A 270 -2.59 -15.18 -4.97
CA LEU A 270 -3.90 -15.60 -4.47
C LEU A 270 -4.92 -15.72 -5.61
N LEU A 271 -4.98 -14.73 -6.50
CA LEU A 271 -5.89 -14.82 -7.63
C LEU A 271 -5.44 -15.92 -8.59
N ASP A 272 -4.15 -16.09 -8.85
CA ASP A 272 -3.59 -17.10 -9.77
C ASP A 272 -3.89 -18.55 -9.37
N THR A 273 -4.13 -18.83 -8.09
CA THR A 273 -4.56 -20.15 -7.62
C THR A 273 -6.05 -20.42 -7.81
N VAL A 274 -6.89 -19.39 -8.00
CA VAL A 274 -8.35 -19.55 -8.18
C VAL A 274 -8.66 -20.02 -9.60
N GLU A 275 -9.36 -21.16 -9.70
CA GLU A 275 -9.79 -21.73 -10.98
C GLU A 275 -10.81 -20.84 -11.72
N VAL A 276 -10.81 -20.94 -13.05
CA VAL A 276 -11.82 -20.29 -13.91
C VAL A 276 -13.20 -20.85 -13.53
N PRO A 277 -14.24 -20.01 -13.32
CA PRO A 277 -15.59 -20.49 -13.06
C PRO A 277 -16.06 -21.49 -14.13
N ALA A 278 -16.57 -22.64 -13.72
CA ALA A 278 -16.86 -23.78 -14.59
C ALA A 278 -17.73 -23.40 -15.81
N LEU A 279 -18.74 -22.55 -15.60
CA LEU A 279 -19.66 -22.07 -16.65
C LEU A 279 -18.97 -21.21 -17.72
N LEU A 280 -17.98 -20.38 -17.36
CA LEU A 280 -17.23 -19.56 -18.31
C LEU A 280 -16.25 -20.41 -19.13
N LYS A 281 -15.66 -21.42 -18.48
CA LYS A 281 -14.78 -22.41 -19.12
C LYS A 281 -15.55 -23.26 -20.13
N GLU A 282 -16.71 -23.80 -19.74
CA GLU A 282 -17.56 -24.62 -20.60
C GLU A 282 -18.03 -23.85 -21.84
N ALA A 283 -18.56 -22.63 -21.66
CA ALA A 283 -19.02 -21.81 -22.79
C ALA A 283 -17.89 -21.42 -23.76
N THR A 284 -16.70 -21.10 -23.24
CA THR A 284 -15.54 -20.75 -24.08
C THR A 284 -15.02 -21.96 -24.85
N VAL A 285 -14.96 -23.13 -24.20
CA VAL A 285 -14.51 -24.38 -24.82
C VAL A 285 -15.53 -24.87 -25.85
N GLU A 286 -16.83 -24.75 -25.59
CA GLU A 286 -17.88 -25.11 -26.56
C GLU A 286 -17.80 -24.25 -27.83
N ARG A 287 -17.63 -22.92 -27.68
CA ARG A 287 -17.42 -22.02 -28.82
C ARG A 287 -16.13 -22.35 -29.57
N LEU A 288 -15.06 -22.73 -28.87
CA LEU A 288 -13.80 -23.18 -29.49
C LEU A 288 -13.99 -24.48 -30.30
N ILE A 289 -14.74 -25.46 -29.78
CA ILE A 289 -15.02 -26.74 -30.45
C ILE A 289 -15.86 -26.53 -31.72
N ALA A 290 -16.78 -25.57 -31.69
CA ALA A 290 -17.62 -25.22 -32.84
C ALA A 290 -16.86 -24.50 -33.98
N LEU A 291 -15.60 -24.07 -33.76
CA LEU A 291 -14.79 -23.41 -34.79
C LEU A 291 -14.21 -24.41 -35.80
N PRO A 292 -14.20 -24.08 -37.11
CA PRO A 292 -13.43 -24.83 -38.10
C PRO A 292 -11.94 -24.86 -37.77
N SER A 293 -11.24 -25.91 -38.21
CA SER A 293 -9.84 -26.18 -37.82
C SER A 293 -8.87 -25.00 -37.99
N ALA A 294 -9.00 -24.22 -39.08
CA ALA A 294 -8.17 -23.05 -39.31
C ALA A 294 -8.45 -21.91 -38.31
N ALA A 295 -9.73 -21.68 -37.96
CA ALA A 295 -10.13 -20.68 -36.97
C ALA A 295 -9.72 -21.11 -35.55
N ARG A 296 -9.88 -22.39 -35.22
CA ARG A 296 -9.42 -22.96 -33.96
C ARG A 296 -7.90 -22.77 -33.78
N ARG A 297 -7.09 -23.07 -34.80
CA ARG A 297 -5.62 -22.89 -34.74
C ARG A 297 -5.20 -21.43 -34.55
N ILE A 298 -5.91 -20.47 -35.14
CA ILE A 298 -5.68 -19.03 -34.89
C ILE A 298 -5.97 -18.69 -33.43
N THR A 299 -7.09 -19.17 -32.90
CA THR A 299 -7.49 -18.94 -31.51
C THR A 299 -6.51 -19.58 -30.52
N GLU A 300 -6.03 -20.79 -30.78
CA GLU A 300 -5.01 -21.46 -29.97
C GLU A 300 -3.67 -20.70 -30.02
N ALA A 301 -3.28 -20.17 -31.18
CA ALA A 301 -2.09 -19.32 -31.31
C ALA A 301 -2.24 -18.00 -30.55
N ALA A 302 -3.41 -17.36 -30.60
CA ALA A 302 -3.72 -16.18 -29.79
C ALA A 302 -3.63 -16.50 -28.29
N ALA A 303 -4.08 -17.69 -27.88
CA ALA A 303 -4.06 -18.11 -26.49
C ALA A 303 -2.63 -18.32 -25.99
N VAL A 304 -1.75 -18.88 -26.83
CA VAL A 304 -0.33 -19.06 -26.48
C VAL A 304 0.43 -17.75 -26.48
N LEU A 305 0.18 -16.83 -27.43
CA LEU A 305 0.82 -15.51 -27.46
C LEU A 305 0.44 -14.66 -26.24
N GLY A 306 -0.79 -14.81 -25.73
CA GLY A 306 -1.24 -14.23 -24.46
C GLY A 306 -1.47 -12.72 -24.48
N THR A 307 -1.22 -12.04 -25.60
CA THR A 307 -1.49 -10.60 -25.80
C THR A 307 -2.21 -10.37 -27.12
N PRO A 308 -3.02 -9.30 -27.25
CA PRO A 308 -3.55 -8.87 -28.53
C PRO A 308 -2.45 -8.79 -29.59
N SER A 309 -2.72 -9.36 -30.77
CA SER A 309 -1.70 -9.59 -31.79
C SER A 309 -2.25 -9.29 -33.18
N THR A 310 -1.39 -8.80 -34.07
CA THR A 310 -1.71 -8.56 -35.48
C THR A 310 -2.14 -9.84 -36.20
N SER A 311 -2.99 -9.72 -37.22
CA SER A 311 -3.39 -10.85 -38.08
C SER A 311 -2.19 -11.64 -38.60
N ASP A 312 -1.12 -10.96 -39.03
CA ASP A 312 0.10 -11.59 -39.55
C ASP A 312 0.81 -12.45 -38.51
N LEU A 313 0.92 -11.96 -37.27
CA LEU A 313 1.54 -12.69 -36.16
C LEU A 313 0.72 -13.94 -35.78
N LEU A 314 -0.60 -13.80 -35.73
CA LEU A 314 -1.51 -14.93 -35.45
C LEU A 314 -1.45 -15.98 -36.55
N THR A 315 -1.40 -15.55 -37.82
CA THR A 315 -1.27 -16.42 -38.98
C THR A 315 0.03 -17.22 -38.94
N ALA A 316 1.15 -16.54 -38.70
CA ALA A 316 2.46 -17.15 -38.62
C ALA A 316 2.56 -18.11 -37.42
N ALA A 317 2.06 -17.73 -36.25
CA ALA A 317 2.07 -18.58 -35.05
C ALA A 317 1.17 -19.82 -35.21
N ALA A 318 -0.01 -19.64 -35.81
CA ALA A 318 -0.94 -20.72 -36.11
C ALA A 318 -0.41 -21.68 -37.18
N ALA A 319 0.59 -21.29 -37.99
CA ALA A 319 1.14 -22.03 -39.12
C ALA A 319 0.06 -22.46 -40.13
N ILE A 320 -0.75 -21.49 -40.56
CA ILE A 320 -1.79 -21.67 -41.59
C ILE A 320 -1.47 -20.82 -42.81
N ALA A 321 -1.99 -21.21 -43.98
CA ALA A 321 -1.80 -20.46 -45.22
C ALA A 321 -2.45 -19.06 -45.15
N PRO A 322 -1.78 -17.97 -45.60
CA PRO A 322 -2.30 -16.60 -45.53
C PRO A 322 -3.70 -16.43 -46.14
N GLU A 323 -3.98 -17.14 -47.24
CA GLU A 323 -5.24 -17.09 -47.98
C GLU A 323 -6.42 -17.60 -47.14
N ARG A 324 -6.16 -18.49 -46.18
CA ARG A 324 -7.16 -19.04 -45.26
C ARG A 324 -7.25 -18.25 -43.95
N ALA A 325 -6.23 -17.49 -43.61
CA ALA A 325 -6.10 -16.82 -42.31
C ALA A 325 -7.14 -15.73 -42.11
N ARG A 326 -7.37 -14.89 -43.13
CA ARG A 326 -8.39 -13.83 -43.05
C ARG A 326 -9.77 -14.40 -42.73
N ARG A 327 -10.19 -15.45 -43.44
CA ARG A 327 -11.49 -16.10 -43.21
C ARG A 327 -11.56 -16.78 -41.85
N ALA A 328 -10.48 -17.44 -41.42
CA ALA A 328 -10.40 -18.09 -40.13
C ALA A 328 -10.48 -17.09 -38.96
N LEU A 329 -9.82 -15.93 -39.09
CA LEU A 329 -9.89 -14.86 -38.10
C LEU A 329 -11.29 -14.25 -38.03
N VAL A 330 -11.91 -13.95 -39.18
CA VAL A 330 -13.29 -13.46 -39.25
C VAL A 330 -14.25 -14.42 -38.55
N LEU A 331 -14.12 -15.73 -38.77
CA LEU A 331 -14.94 -16.74 -38.10
C LEU A 331 -14.72 -16.78 -36.57
N ALA A 332 -13.49 -16.58 -36.10
CA ALA A 332 -13.19 -16.50 -34.67
C ALA A 332 -13.81 -15.25 -34.01
N LEU A 333 -13.88 -14.13 -34.76
CA LEU A 333 -14.56 -12.90 -34.35
C LEU A 333 -16.09 -13.05 -34.38
N GLU A 334 -16.66 -13.59 -35.45
CA GLU A 334 -18.11 -13.83 -35.58
C GLU A 334 -18.67 -14.75 -34.49
N ARG A 335 -17.86 -15.70 -34.01
CA ARG A 335 -18.21 -16.61 -32.90
C ARG A 335 -17.83 -16.06 -31.52
N ASN A 336 -17.40 -14.81 -31.44
CA ASN A 336 -17.02 -14.11 -30.22
C ASN A 336 -15.98 -14.85 -29.37
N VAL A 337 -15.10 -15.64 -30.00
CA VAL A 337 -14.00 -16.31 -29.30
C VAL A 337 -12.80 -15.39 -29.20
N LEU A 338 -12.54 -14.64 -30.27
CA LEU A 338 -11.63 -13.50 -30.28
C LEU A 338 -12.41 -12.21 -30.47
N VAL A 339 -11.79 -11.10 -30.10
CA VAL A 339 -12.27 -9.74 -30.35
C VAL A 339 -11.15 -8.88 -30.93
N GLU A 340 -11.51 -7.80 -31.60
CA GLU A 340 -10.57 -6.74 -31.93
C GLU A 340 -10.34 -5.87 -30.68
N SER A 341 -9.08 -5.79 -30.23
CA SER A 341 -8.70 -5.10 -28.98
C SER A 341 -8.04 -3.74 -29.22
N GLY A 342 -7.91 -3.34 -30.48
CA GLY A 342 -7.25 -2.13 -30.96
C GLY A 342 -7.09 -2.23 -32.48
N GLU A 343 -6.70 -1.14 -33.14
CA GLU A 343 -6.63 -1.07 -34.60
C GLU A 343 -5.77 -2.21 -35.19
N GLY A 344 -6.41 -3.20 -35.84
CA GLY A 344 -5.72 -4.33 -36.48
C GLY A 344 -5.11 -5.37 -35.53
N THR A 345 -5.50 -5.38 -34.24
CA THR A 345 -5.02 -6.37 -33.25
C THR A 345 -6.16 -7.17 -32.65
N TYR A 346 -5.92 -8.48 -32.51
CA TYR A 346 -6.96 -9.43 -32.13
C TYR A 346 -6.49 -10.26 -30.93
N GLY A 347 -7.40 -10.50 -29.99
CA GLY A 347 -7.11 -11.20 -28.75
C GLY A 347 -8.37 -11.69 -28.05
N PHE A 348 -8.22 -12.18 -26.83
CA PHE A 348 -9.35 -12.56 -25.99
C PHE A 348 -9.91 -11.32 -25.29
N ARG A 349 -11.23 -11.26 -25.15
CA ARG A 349 -11.91 -10.21 -24.36
C ARG A 349 -11.52 -10.29 -22.88
N HIS A 350 -11.29 -11.49 -22.36
CA HIS A 350 -11.01 -11.75 -20.95
C HIS A 350 -9.84 -12.73 -20.77
N ALA A 351 -9.02 -12.52 -19.73
CA ALA A 351 -7.89 -13.39 -19.40
C ALA A 351 -8.31 -14.85 -19.15
N PHE A 352 -9.46 -15.08 -18.52
CA PHE A 352 -9.97 -16.43 -18.28
C PHE A 352 -10.35 -17.19 -19.56
N ALA A 353 -10.87 -16.49 -20.58
CA ALA A 353 -11.17 -17.12 -21.87
C ALA A 353 -9.87 -17.59 -22.55
N GLN A 354 -8.83 -16.74 -22.48
CA GLN A 354 -7.48 -17.11 -22.93
C GLN A 354 -6.94 -18.33 -22.16
N GLN A 355 -7.06 -18.34 -20.83
CA GLN A 355 -6.61 -19.46 -20.00
C GLN A 355 -7.39 -20.75 -20.25
N ALA A 356 -8.71 -20.66 -20.45
CA ALA A 356 -9.57 -21.80 -20.76
C ALA A 356 -9.16 -22.45 -22.10
N VAL A 357 -8.96 -21.64 -23.15
CA VAL A 357 -8.43 -22.13 -24.42
C VAL A 357 -7.03 -22.69 -24.24
N TYR A 358 -6.12 -21.97 -23.59
CA TYR A 358 -4.73 -22.40 -23.37
C TYR A 358 -4.61 -23.74 -22.64
N ARG A 359 -5.46 -23.99 -21.63
CA ARG A 359 -5.53 -25.26 -20.88
C ARG A 359 -6.15 -26.40 -21.71
N ALA A 360 -7.00 -26.08 -22.69
CA ALA A 360 -7.58 -27.08 -23.60
C ALA A 360 -6.60 -27.54 -24.69
N ILE A 361 -5.49 -26.82 -24.91
CA ILE A 361 -4.44 -27.22 -25.87
C ILE A 361 -3.64 -28.41 -25.29
N PRO A 362 -3.52 -29.54 -26.00
CA PRO A 362 -2.67 -30.65 -25.59
C PRO A 362 -1.21 -30.22 -25.37
N GLY A 363 -0.53 -30.84 -24.41
CA GLY A 363 0.83 -30.48 -24.01
C GLY A 363 1.84 -30.36 -25.17
N PRO A 364 1.97 -31.36 -26.06
CA PRO A 364 2.90 -31.30 -27.20
C PRO A 364 2.60 -30.15 -28.18
N ASP A 365 1.31 -29.93 -28.49
CA ASP A 365 0.89 -28.84 -29.38
C ASP A 365 1.17 -27.47 -28.78
N ARG A 366 0.92 -27.35 -27.47
CA ARG A 366 1.23 -26.13 -26.70
C ARG A 366 2.72 -25.83 -26.72
N GLN A 367 3.57 -26.84 -26.51
CA GLN A 367 5.03 -26.71 -26.56
C GLN A 367 5.51 -26.23 -27.93
N GLU A 368 4.94 -26.79 -29.01
CA GLU A 368 5.27 -26.39 -30.38
C GLU A 368 4.78 -24.98 -30.72
N LEU A 369 3.59 -24.57 -30.25
CA LEU A 369 3.11 -23.19 -30.38
C LEU A 369 4.03 -22.21 -29.64
N HIS A 370 4.51 -22.55 -28.44
CA HIS A 370 5.51 -21.73 -27.73
C HIS A 370 6.84 -21.64 -28.48
N ARG A 371 7.29 -22.73 -29.12
CA ARG A 371 8.49 -22.75 -29.95
C ARG A 371 8.36 -21.85 -31.19
N ARG A 372 7.19 -21.83 -31.82
CA ARG A 372 6.92 -20.91 -32.94
C ARG A 372 6.83 -19.46 -32.46
N ALA A 373 6.11 -19.21 -31.37
CA ALA A 373 6.01 -17.87 -30.79
C ALA A 373 7.39 -17.29 -30.43
N SER A 374 8.28 -18.08 -29.83
CA SER A 374 9.64 -17.61 -29.49
C SER A 374 10.48 -17.26 -30.72
N ARG A 375 10.35 -18.00 -31.82
CA ARG A 375 11.01 -17.66 -33.10
C ARG A 375 10.47 -16.36 -33.68
N LEU A 376 9.15 -16.22 -33.74
CA LEU A 376 8.50 -15.03 -34.33
C LEU A 376 8.77 -13.75 -33.54
N LEU A 377 8.81 -13.84 -32.21
CA LEU A 377 9.09 -12.69 -31.34
C LEU A 377 10.56 -12.29 -31.34
N ARG A 378 11.48 -13.20 -31.69
CA ARG A 378 12.92 -12.92 -31.74
C ARG A 378 13.26 -11.90 -32.81
N ASP A 379 12.57 -11.96 -33.94
CA ASP A 379 12.89 -11.12 -35.10
C ASP A 379 12.13 -9.78 -35.08
N ARG A 380 11.34 -9.50 -34.04
CA ARG A 380 10.57 -8.26 -33.88
C ARG A 380 11.24 -7.31 -32.88
N LEU A 381 11.41 -6.05 -33.28
CA LEU A 381 11.95 -4.98 -32.45
C LEU A 381 10.85 -4.02 -31.98
N PRO A 382 10.88 -3.54 -30.72
CA PRO A 382 11.78 -3.98 -29.65
C PRO A 382 11.44 -5.39 -29.15
N GLN A 383 12.46 -6.19 -28.83
CA GLN A 383 12.27 -7.53 -28.28
C GLN A 383 11.69 -7.46 -26.87
N SER A 384 10.63 -8.22 -26.61
CA SER A 384 10.15 -8.44 -25.25
C SER A 384 10.89 -9.62 -24.62
N LEU A 385 12.00 -9.33 -23.94
CA LEU A 385 12.89 -10.36 -23.36
C LEU A 385 12.17 -11.27 -22.36
N VAL A 386 11.30 -10.71 -21.50
CA VAL A 386 10.48 -11.46 -20.54
C VAL A 386 9.59 -12.48 -21.26
N ARG A 387 8.91 -12.07 -22.35
CA ARG A 387 8.07 -12.98 -23.14
C ARG A 387 8.89 -14.04 -23.86
N LEU A 388 10.04 -13.66 -24.42
CA LEU A 388 10.95 -14.62 -25.06
C LEU A 388 11.42 -15.69 -24.07
N ALA A 389 11.79 -15.30 -22.86
CA ALA A 389 12.17 -16.22 -21.78
C ALA A 389 11.03 -17.18 -21.44
N GLU A 390 9.81 -16.65 -21.27
CA GLU A 390 8.62 -17.44 -20.95
C GLU A 390 8.27 -18.43 -22.06
N HIS A 391 8.27 -17.99 -23.33
CA HIS A 391 7.99 -18.88 -24.46
C HIS A 391 9.08 -19.94 -24.62
N CYS A 392 10.36 -19.62 -24.47
CA CYS A 392 11.44 -20.61 -24.49
C CYS A 392 11.27 -21.65 -23.37
N ARG A 393 10.98 -21.21 -22.14
CA ARG A 393 10.75 -22.09 -20.99
C ARG A 393 9.59 -23.06 -21.25
N LYS A 394 8.43 -22.53 -21.67
CA LYS A 394 7.24 -23.33 -22.00
C LYS A 394 7.42 -24.20 -23.26
N ALA A 395 8.37 -23.87 -24.14
CA ALA A 395 8.77 -24.69 -25.29
C ALA A 395 9.79 -25.80 -24.93
N GLY A 396 10.30 -25.84 -23.68
CA GLY A 396 11.39 -26.72 -23.26
C GLY A 396 12.77 -26.31 -23.78
N ASP A 397 12.91 -25.12 -24.36
CA ASP A 397 14.19 -24.52 -24.78
C ASP A 397 14.85 -23.87 -23.55
N ARG A 398 15.54 -24.69 -22.75
CA ARG A 398 16.22 -24.25 -21.53
C ARG A 398 17.30 -23.20 -21.80
N ALA A 399 18.08 -23.37 -22.87
CA ALA A 399 19.13 -22.44 -23.24
C ALA A 399 18.56 -21.06 -23.62
N GLY A 400 17.48 -21.03 -24.40
CA GLY A 400 16.77 -19.79 -24.71
C GLY A 400 16.13 -19.15 -23.48
N ALA A 401 15.53 -19.94 -22.60
CA ALA A 401 14.89 -19.43 -21.38
C ALA A 401 15.92 -18.74 -20.46
N LEU A 402 17.07 -19.37 -20.25
CA LEU A 402 18.19 -18.81 -19.48
C LEU A 402 18.71 -17.52 -20.12
N LYS A 403 19.03 -17.56 -21.43
CA LYS A 403 19.57 -16.41 -22.16
C LYS A 403 18.66 -15.18 -22.08
N TYR A 404 17.38 -15.34 -22.42
CA TYR A 404 16.45 -14.21 -22.45
C TYR A 404 15.99 -13.80 -21.06
N GLY A 405 15.87 -14.72 -20.11
CA GLY A 405 15.50 -14.42 -18.74
C GLY A 405 16.56 -13.60 -18.04
N GLU A 406 17.83 -13.96 -18.21
CA GLU A 406 18.95 -13.19 -17.67
C GLU A 406 19.06 -11.82 -18.33
N ALA A 407 18.96 -11.74 -19.66
CA ALA A 407 18.97 -10.45 -20.36
C ALA A 407 17.79 -9.55 -19.94
N ALA A 408 16.62 -10.14 -19.63
CA ALA A 408 15.48 -9.41 -19.09
C ALA A 408 15.78 -8.85 -17.68
N ALA A 409 16.46 -9.62 -16.83
CA ALA A 409 16.89 -9.15 -15.53
C ALA A 409 17.94 -8.03 -15.62
N ASP A 410 18.89 -8.15 -16.56
CA ASP A 410 19.90 -7.12 -16.84
C ASP A 410 19.23 -5.82 -17.36
N GLN A 411 18.25 -5.94 -18.25
CA GLN A 411 17.48 -4.80 -18.76
C GLN A 411 16.67 -4.13 -17.63
N ALA A 412 15.96 -4.91 -16.81
CA ALA A 412 15.21 -4.41 -15.66
C ALA A 412 16.13 -3.67 -14.67
N SER A 413 17.30 -4.25 -14.38
CA SER A 413 18.32 -3.61 -13.53
C SER A 413 18.84 -2.29 -14.12
N THR A 414 19.04 -2.23 -15.44
CA THR A 414 19.54 -1.04 -16.15
C THR A 414 18.55 0.14 -16.09
N VAL A 415 17.24 -0.15 -16.12
CA VAL A 415 16.19 0.88 -16.02
C VAL A 415 15.73 1.16 -14.59
N GLY A 416 16.35 0.52 -13.58
CA GLY A 416 16.06 0.73 -12.16
C GLY A 416 14.92 -0.12 -11.58
N ASP A 417 14.35 -1.05 -12.35
CA ASP A 417 13.32 -1.99 -11.87
C ASP A 417 13.97 -3.22 -11.18
N LEU A 418 14.51 -2.97 -9.99
CA LEU A 418 15.23 -3.98 -9.20
C LEU A 418 14.31 -5.09 -8.69
N ALA A 419 13.03 -4.80 -8.47
CA ALA A 419 12.04 -5.80 -8.04
C ALA A 419 11.83 -6.85 -9.14
N THR A 420 11.56 -6.41 -10.37
CA THR A 420 11.43 -7.31 -11.52
C THR A 420 12.72 -8.07 -11.80
N ALA A 421 13.89 -7.42 -11.70
CA ALA A 421 15.18 -8.10 -11.89
C ALA A 421 15.41 -9.22 -10.86
N THR A 422 15.10 -8.94 -9.58
CA THR A 422 15.20 -9.89 -8.48
C THR A 422 14.29 -11.11 -8.70
N ASP A 423 13.03 -10.87 -9.10
CA ASP A 423 12.06 -11.93 -9.39
C ASP A 423 12.47 -12.82 -10.57
N LEU A 424 12.98 -12.22 -11.64
CA LEU A 424 13.46 -12.94 -12.82
C LEU A 424 14.65 -13.83 -12.46
N LEU A 425 15.64 -13.30 -11.73
CA LEU A 425 16.82 -14.05 -11.31
C LEU A 425 16.47 -15.18 -10.35
N ARG A 426 15.59 -14.94 -9.38
CA ARG A 426 15.09 -15.98 -8.47
C ARG A 426 14.42 -17.11 -9.25
N THR A 427 13.53 -16.76 -10.17
CA THR A 427 12.81 -17.75 -11.01
C THR A 427 13.78 -18.59 -11.85
N LEU A 428 14.87 -18.00 -12.36
CA LEU A 428 15.89 -18.76 -13.07
C LEU A 428 16.62 -19.72 -12.13
N LEU A 429 17.03 -19.27 -10.94
CA LEU A 429 17.76 -20.09 -9.95
C LEU A 429 16.95 -21.30 -9.44
N ASP A 430 15.61 -21.17 -9.40
CA ASP A 430 14.69 -22.26 -9.04
C ASP A 430 14.64 -23.38 -10.10
N GLU A 431 15.23 -23.22 -11.29
CA GLU A 431 15.26 -24.25 -12.33
C GLU A 431 16.20 -25.41 -11.94
N PRO A 432 15.71 -26.66 -11.79
CA PRO A 432 16.50 -27.77 -11.27
C PRO A 432 17.61 -28.25 -12.23
N GLY A 433 17.50 -27.92 -13.52
CA GLY A 433 18.42 -28.37 -14.57
C GLY A 433 19.58 -27.44 -14.89
N LEU A 434 19.81 -26.38 -14.10
CA LEU A 434 20.93 -25.46 -14.30
C LEU A 434 22.27 -26.13 -14.05
N GLN A 435 23.27 -25.78 -14.87
CA GLN A 435 24.65 -26.18 -14.63
C GLN A 435 25.23 -25.40 -13.44
N PRO A 436 26.18 -25.97 -12.68
CA PRO A 436 26.84 -25.25 -11.58
C PRO A 436 27.38 -23.87 -11.96
N SER A 437 27.97 -23.73 -13.15
CA SER A 437 28.48 -22.45 -13.66
C SER A 437 27.38 -21.40 -13.91
N ASP A 438 26.16 -21.83 -14.24
CA ASP A 438 25.02 -20.94 -14.40
C ASP A 438 24.44 -20.53 -13.05
N VAL A 439 24.37 -21.47 -12.08
CA VAL A 439 23.95 -21.18 -10.71
C VAL A 439 24.90 -20.15 -10.08
N ASP A 440 26.21 -20.40 -10.17
CA ASP A 440 27.27 -19.50 -9.73
C ASP A 440 27.08 -18.07 -10.24
N ARG A 441 26.96 -17.92 -11.56
CA ARG A 441 26.82 -16.63 -12.23
C ARG A 441 25.50 -15.92 -11.89
N LEU A 442 24.39 -16.64 -11.83
CA LEU A 442 23.08 -16.10 -11.50
C LEU A 442 22.96 -15.74 -10.02
N ALA A 443 23.56 -16.52 -9.11
CA ALA A 443 23.53 -16.28 -7.67
C ALA A 443 24.27 -15.00 -7.29
N VAL A 444 25.43 -14.74 -7.91
CA VAL A 444 26.16 -13.47 -7.76
C VAL A 444 25.32 -12.29 -8.27
N LYS A 445 24.71 -12.40 -9.46
CA LYS A 445 23.82 -11.36 -9.99
C LYS A 445 22.63 -11.11 -9.07
N PHE A 446 21.98 -12.16 -8.60
CA PHE A 446 20.83 -12.10 -7.70
C PHE A 446 21.19 -11.39 -6.39
N SER A 447 22.27 -11.81 -5.73
CA SER A 447 22.81 -11.19 -4.52
C SER A 447 23.10 -9.69 -4.72
N SER A 448 23.77 -9.34 -5.82
CA SER A 448 24.10 -7.93 -6.13
C SER A 448 22.89 -7.06 -6.40
N VAL A 449 21.92 -7.53 -7.20
CA VAL A 449 20.69 -6.79 -7.51
C VAL A 449 19.85 -6.59 -6.25
N ALA A 450 19.68 -7.66 -5.47
CA ALA A 450 18.97 -7.64 -4.20
C ALA A 450 19.53 -6.60 -3.22
N CYS A 451 20.85 -6.54 -3.06
CA CYS A 451 21.50 -5.58 -2.17
C CYS A 451 21.23 -4.12 -2.52
N ASN A 452 20.84 -3.81 -3.76
CA ASN A 452 20.53 -2.45 -4.19
C ASN A 452 19.02 -2.13 -4.10
N GLY A 453 18.16 -3.14 -3.98
CA GLY A 453 16.71 -3.00 -3.90
C GLY A 453 16.18 -2.85 -2.46
N LEU A 454 14.86 -2.63 -2.38
CA LEU A 454 14.10 -2.54 -1.11
C LEU A 454 13.36 -3.83 -0.74
N ALA A 455 13.16 -4.77 -1.67
CA ALA A 455 12.45 -6.02 -1.41
C ALA A 455 13.29 -6.98 -0.56
N GLN A 456 12.94 -7.16 0.72
CA GLN A 456 13.69 -7.99 1.68
C GLN A 456 13.08 -9.38 1.90
N ALA A 457 11.76 -9.44 2.12
CA ALA A 457 11.07 -10.58 2.71
C ALA A 457 11.23 -11.91 1.95
N GLU A 458 11.30 -11.85 0.62
CA GLU A 458 11.44 -13.06 -0.23
C GLU A 458 12.88 -13.37 -0.62
N VAL A 459 13.78 -12.40 -0.47
CA VAL A 459 15.16 -12.49 -0.94
C VAL A 459 16.03 -13.22 0.09
N VAL A 460 15.89 -12.89 1.38
CA VAL A 460 16.67 -13.52 2.45
C VAL A 460 16.48 -15.05 2.45
N PRO A 461 15.25 -15.59 2.44
CA PRO A 461 15.06 -17.04 2.35
C PRO A 461 15.59 -17.66 1.05
N ALA A 462 15.62 -16.90 -0.05
CA ALA A 462 16.18 -17.38 -1.32
C ALA A 462 17.71 -17.49 -1.26
N LEU A 463 18.39 -16.51 -0.67
CA LEU A 463 19.85 -16.55 -0.46
C LEU A 463 20.24 -17.65 0.53
N GLU A 464 19.49 -17.85 1.61
CA GLU A 464 19.70 -18.96 2.54
C GLU A 464 19.58 -20.32 1.84
N ARG A 465 18.54 -20.51 1.01
CA ARG A 465 18.39 -21.73 0.21
C ARG A 465 19.57 -21.94 -0.75
N LEU A 466 20.05 -20.89 -1.41
CA LEU A 466 21.22 -20.97 -2.30
C LEU A 466 22.49 -21.39 -1.56
N LEU A 467 22.70 -20.95 -0.32
CA LEU A 467 23.86 -21.37 0.48
C LEU A 467 23.80 -22.85 0.88
N THR A 468 22.62 -23.47 0.84
CA THR A 468 22.42 -24.92 1.04
C THR A 468 22.36 -25.72 -0.27
N ASP A 469 22.38 -25.06 -1.43
CA ASP A 469 22.31 -25.70 -2.73
C ASP A 469 23.68 -26.27 -3.11
N GLY A 470 23.78 -27.59 -3.24
CA GLY A 470 25.02 -28.28 -3.61
C GLY A 470 25.55 -27.96 -5.02
N ARG A 471 24.78 -27.22 -5.84
CA ARG A 471 25.22 -26.74 -7.16
C ARG A 471 26.04 -25.45 -7.08
N LEU A 472 25.92 -24.67 -5.99
CA LEU A 472 26.68 -23.45 -5.78
C LEU A 472 28.13 -23.79 -5.42
N SER A 473 29.10 -23.20 -6.11
CA SER A 473 30.50 -23.45 -5.78
C SER A 473 30.89 -22.84 -4.43
N GLY A 474 31.73 -23.55 -3.68
CA GLY A 474 32.25 -23.06 -2.39
C GLY A 474 33.10 -21.80 -2.50
N ARG A 475 33.49 -21.38 -3.72
CA ARG A 475 34.19 -20.10 -3.93
C ARG A 475 33.21 -18.93 -4.00
N LEU A 476 32.02 -19.12 -4.56
CA LEU A 476 31.01 -18.05 -4.69
C LEU A 476 30.02 -18.02 -3.52
N SER A 477 30.00 -19.05 -2.68
CA SER A 477 29.26 -19.04 -1.41
C SER A 477 29.65 -17.84 -0.54
N GLY A 478 30.92 -17.45 -0.49
CA GLY A 478 31.38 -16.27 0.25
C GLY A 478 30.74 -14.96 -0.23
N GLU A 479 30.58 -14.77 -1.55
CA GLU A 479 29.94 -13.57 -2.12
C GLU A 479 28.42 -13.56 -1.89
N VAL A 480 27.77 -14.70 -2.04
CA VAL A 480 26.34 -14.86 -1.71
C VAL A 480 26.10 -14.61 -0.22
N ARG A 481 26.99 -15.13 0.64
CA ARG A 481 26.95 -14.95 2.09
C ARG A 481 27.14 -13.50 2.50
N LEU A 482 28.06 -12.78 1.86
CA LEU A 482 28.21 -11.35 2.06
C LEU A 482 26.91 -10.61 1.72
N GLY A 483 26.27 -10.94 0.59
CA GLY A 483 24.98 -10.37 0.20
C GLY A 483 23.86 -10.63 1.20
N LEU A 484 23.75 -11.87 1.69
CA LEU A 484 22.81 -12.25 2.75
C LEU A 484 23.04 -11.40 4.00
N GLY A 485 24.28 -11.31 4.47
CA GLY A 485 24.64 -10.49 5.62
C GLY A 485 24.26 -9.01 5.45
N LEU A 486 24.51 -8.42 4.27
CA LEU A 486 24.16 -7.03 3.96
C LEU A 486 22.65 -6.74 3.97
N LEU A 487 21.81 -7.74 3.68
CA LEU A 487 20.36 -7.63 3.75
C LEU A 487 19.86 -7.84 5.19
N LEU A 488 20.41 -8.82 5.90
CA LEU A 488 20.09 -9.08 7.31
C LEU A 488 20.35 -7.86 8.21
N VAL A 489 21.36 -7.01 7.90
CA VAL A 489 21.59 -5.73 8.61
C VAL A 489 20.38 -4.77 8.55
N ARG A 490 19.47 -4.94 7.59
CA ARG A 490 18.31 -4.06 7.38
C ARG A 490 17.05 -4.58 8.07
N GLN A 491 17.04 -5.84 8.48
CA GLN A 491 15.87 -6.55 8.98
C GLN A 491 15.81 -6.52 10.50
N ALA A 492 14.60 -6.35 11.04
CA ALA A 492 14.35 -6.54 12.47
C ALA A 492 14.74 -7.95 12.93
N GLY A 493 15.56 -8.06 13.98
CA GLY A 493 16.06 -9.34 14.49
C GLY A 493 17.20 -9.98 13.67
N GLY A 494 17.70 -9.31 12.61
CA GLY A 494 18.70 -9.87 11.70
C GLY A 494 20.15 -9.48 11.97
N LEU A 495 20.44 -8.53 12.87
CA LEU A 495 21.79 -7.93 12.98
C LEU A 495 22.85 -8.92 13.51
N GLU A 496 22.50 -9.76 14.47
CA GLU A 496 23.43 -10.76 15.02
C GLU A 496 23.77 -11.83 13.97
N ALA A 497 22.75 -12.33 13.27
CA ALA A 497 22.93 -13.26 12.16
C ALA A 497 23.75 -12.61 11.03
N ALA A 498 23.44 -11.36 10.67
CA ALA A 498 24.20 -10.59 9.69
C ALA A 498 25.69 -10.54 10.02
N ARG A 499 26.03 -10.21 11.26
CA ARG A 499 27.43 -10.13 11.70
C ARG A 499 28.14 -11.46 11.48
N THR A 500 27.53 -12.56 11.90
CA THR A 500 28.08 -13.92 11.75
C THR A 500 28.31 -14.25 10.28
N GLU A 501 27.31 -14.03 9.44
CA GLU A 501 27.40 -14.29 8.00
C GLU A 501 28.49 -13.46 7.32
N ILE A 502 28.62 -12.17 7.69
CA ILE A 502 29.66 -11.28 7.15
C ILE A 502 31.06 -11.71 7.62
N GLU A 503 31.24 -12.11 8.87
CA GLU A 503 32.55 -12.60 9.36
C GLU A 503 33.01 -13.85 8.62
N ILE A 504 32.10 -14.81 8.39
CA ILE A 504 32.38 -16.00 7.58
C ILE A 504 32.71 -15.59 6.14
N ALA A 505 31.89 -14.72 5.54
CA ALA A 505 32.11 -14.25 4.17
C ALA A 505 33.46 -13.55 3.99
N VAL A 506 33.88 -12.71 4.95
CA VAL A 506 35.19 -12.02 4.92
C VAL A 506 36.36 -13.02 4.91
N ASN A 507 36.24 -14.12 5.66
CA ASN A 507 37.26 -15.17 5.66
C ASN A 507 37.27 -15.95 4.34
N ASP A 508 36.09 -16.33 3.83
CA ASP A 508 35.94 -17.04 2.56
C ASP A 508 36.42 -16.23 1.36
N LEU A 509 36.34 -14.90 1.44
CA LEU A 509 36.71 -13.95 0.38
C LEU A 509 38.13 -13.38 0.54
N SER A 510 39.02 -14.04 1.30
CA SER A 510 40.37 -13.55 1.56
C SER A 510 41.24 -13.37 0.30
N ASP A 511 40.93 -14.05 -0.82
CA ASP A 511 41.56 -13.87 -2.14
C ASP A 511 40.95 -12.72 -2.97
N ARG A 512 39.87 -12.09 -2.47
CA ARG A 512 39.08 -11.03 -3.13
C ARG A 512 38.99 -9.79 -2.24
N PRO A 513 40.07 -8.96 -2.19
CA PRO A 513 40.17 -7.84 -1.26
C PRO A 513 39.09 -6.76 -1.47
N ASP A 514 38.53 -6.66 -2.68
CA ASP A 514 37.41 -5.80 -3.02
C ASP A 514 36.13 -6.17 -2.25
N LEU A 515 35.77 -7.46 -2.24
CA LEU A 515 34.57 -7.95 -1.58
C LEU A 515 34.79 -8.13 -0.07
N ALA A 516 35.94 -8.66 0.33
CA ALA A 516 36.31 -8.78 1.74
C ALA A 516 36.35 -7.40 2.41
N GLY A 517 36.92 -6.39 1.74
CA GLY A 517 36.93 -5.01 2.22
C GLY A 517 35.52 -4.43 2.43
N ARG A 518 34.54 -4.77 1.58
CA ARG A 518 33.13 -4.37 1.78
C ARG A 518 32.55 -4.98 3.05
N GLY A 519 32.77 -6.26 3.30
CA GLY A 519 32.34 -6.94 4.53
C GLY A 519 33.02 -6.35 5.77
N MET A 520 34.35 -6.15 5.72
CA MET A 520 35.10 -5.51 6.79
C MET A 520 34.58 -4.10 7.09
N GLY A 521 34.23 -3.33 6.06
CA GLY A 521 33.65 -1.99 6.22
C GLY A 521 32.28 -1.98 6.91
N VAL A 522 31.52 -3.09 6.90
CA VAL A 522 30.29 -3.24 7.68
C VAL A 522 30.60 -3.68 9.10
N LEU A 523 31.52 -4.63 9.28
CA LEU A 523 31.98 -5.05 10.61
C LEU A 523 32.67 -3.92 11.39
N ALA A 524 33.23 -2.93 10.68
CA ALA A 524 33.80 -1.72 11.25
C ALA A 524 32.75 -0.74 11.80
N GLN A 525 31.47 -0.87 11.44
CA GLN A 525 30.41 0.07 11.85
C GLN A 525 30.07 -0.10 13.33
N PRO A 526 30.42 0.86 14.20
CA PRO A 526 30.24 0.70 15.63
C PRO A 526 28.78 0.80 16.06
N TRP A 527 27.89 1.41 15.29
CA TRP A 527 26.49 1.63 15.68
C TRP A 527 25.59 0.39 15.59
N VAL A 528 26.07 -0.71 15.01
CA VAL A 528 25.30 -1.95 14.81
C VAL A 528 25.47 -2.89 16.02
N GLY A 529 24.35 -3.28 16.64
CA GLY A 529 24.29 -4.28 17.70
C GLY A 529 25.10 -3.96 18.97
N ALA A 530 25.26 -4.92 19.88
CA ALA A 530 25.90 -4.71 21.17
C ALA A 530 27.44 -4.95 21.18
N THR A 531 28.07 -5.23 20.03
CA THR A 531 29.50 -5.57 19.96
C THR A 531 30.39 -4.42 20.49
N PRO A 532 31.35 -4.67 21.40
CA PRO A 532 32.22 -3.63 21.95
C PRO A 532 33.10 -2.93 20.90
N LEU A 533 33.36 -1.63 21.09
CA LEU A 533 34.16 -0.78 20.20
C LEU A 533 35.53 -1.37 19.84
N ARG A 534 36.18 -2.08 20.79
CA ARG A 534 37.49 -2.70 20.57
C ARG A 534 37.50 -3.68 19.39
N GLU A 535 36.40 -4.40 19.15
CA GLU A 535 36.30 -5.32 18.02
C GLU A 535 36.08 -4.57 16.70
N HIS A 536 35.25 -3.52 16.71
CA HIS A 536 35.06 -2.65 15.54
C HIS A 536 36.35 -1.95 15.13
N ARG A 537 37.17 -1.48 16.09
CA ARG A 537 38.46 -0.84 15.81
C ARG A 537 39.42 -1.73 15.03
N ARG A 538 39.46 -3.04 15.34
CA ARG A 538 40.27 -4.01 14.58
C ARG A 538 39.88 -4.05 13.10
N TRP A 539 38.58 -3.97 12.82
CA TRP A 539 38.08 -3.90 11.45
C TRP A 539 38.34 -2.54 10.80
N MET A 540 38.16 -1.43 11.53
CA MET A 540 38.48 -0.08 11.03
C MET A 540 39.95 0.02 10.60
N ASP A 541 40.88 -0.48 11.41
CA ASP A 541 42.31 -0.41 11.12
C ASP A 541 42.69 -1.30 9.91
N ARG A 542 42.03 -2.45 9.74
CA ARG A 542 42.17 -3.27 8.53
C ARG A 542 41.66 -2.56 7.28
N VAL A 543 40.51 -1.89 7.38
CA VAL A 543 39.94 -1.12 6.27
C VAL A 543 40.82 0.08 5.91
N ASP A 544 41.44 0.76 6.89
CA ASP A 544 42.40 1.83 6.62
C ASP A 544 43.60 1.33 5.80
N GLY A 545 44.16 0.17 6.16
CA GLY A 545 45.21 -0.48 5.38
C GLY A 545 44.79 -0.77 3.93
N LEU A 546 43.55 -1.19 3.71
CA LEU A 546 43.00 -1.40 2.36
C LEU A 546 42.80 -0.09 1.60
N ILE A 547 42.34 0.99 2.27
CA ILE A 547 42.16 2.31 1.65
C ILE A 547 43.50 2.88 1.15
N ASP A 548 44.57 2.69 1.90
CA ASP A 548 45.89 3.19 1.52
C ASP A 548 46.55 2.37 0.39
N GLN A 549 46.21 1.08 0.28
CA GLN A 549 46.70 0.20 -0.79
C GLN A 549 45.82 0.23 -2.06
N ALA A 550 44.57 0.69 -1.96
CA ALA A 550 43.62 0.68 -3.06
C ALA A 550 44.03 1.65 -4.18
N THR A 551 44.36 1.09 -5.35
CA THR A 551 44.58 1.85 -6.59
C THR A 551 43.27 2.11 -7.35
N ASP A 552 42.26 1.26 -7.15
CA ASP A 552 40.93 1.44 -7.74
C ASP A 552 40.15 2.54 -6.99
N ARG A 553 39.83 3.61 -7.71
CA ARG A 553 39.05 4.74 -7.22
C ARG A 553 37.67 4.30 -6.70
N ARG A 554 37.00 3.37 -7.37
CA ARG A 554 35.66 2.89 -6.99
C ARG A 554 35.71 2.19 -5.64
N LEU A 555 36.62 1.22 -5.50
CA LEU A 555 36.84 0.52 -4.22
C LEU A 555 37.20 1.49 -3.10
N LYS A 556 38.05 2.49 -3.40
CA LYS A 556 38.42 3.51 -2.41
C LYS A 556 37.22 4.31 -1.88
N ILE A 557 36.31 4.77 -2.74
CA ILE A 557 35.08 5.47 -2.32
C ILE A 557 34.20 4.55 -1.45
N ILE A 558 34.06 3.28 -1.84
CA ILE A 558 33.27 2.29 -1.10
C ILE A 558 33.78 2.11 0.33
N LEU A 559 35.09 1.95 0.50
CA LEU A 559 35.71 1.76 1.82
C LEU A 559 35.64 3.04 2.66
N LEU A 560 35.88 4.21 2.05
CA LEU A 560 35.73 5.52 2.70
C LEU A 560 34.30 5.72 3.24
N ALA A 561 33.27 5.35 2.46
CA ALA A 561 31.86 5.60 2.80
C ALA A 561 31.44 5.05 4.16
N ASN A 562 31.96 3.90 4.57
CA ASN A 562 31.66 3.32 5.88
C ASN A 562 32.69 3.72 6.93
N ASN A 563 33.98 3.71 6.59
CA ASN A 563 35.03 3.87 7.60
C ASN A 563 35.18 5.31 8.10
N ALA A 564 35.01 6.31 7.22
CA ALA A 564 35.06 7.73 7.62
C ALA A 564 33.93 8.05 8.62
N ALA A 565 32.71 7.60 8.33
CA ALA A 565 31.58 7.74 9.25
C ALA A 565 31.81 6.96 10.56
N SER A 566 32.32 5.72 10.48
CA SER A 566 32.66 4.90 11.66
C SER A 566 33.62 5.59 12.62
N ARG A 567 34.63 6.28 12.09
CA ARG A 567 35.56 7.12 12.87
C ARG A 567 34.84 8.30 13.51
N LEU A 568 34.02 9.02 12.74
CA LEU A 568 33.31 10.20 13.25
C LEU A 568 32.25 9.85 14.31
N HIS A 569 31.57 8.71 14.18
CA HIS A 569 30.60 8.24 15.19
C HIS A 569 31.23 8.01 16.56
N ILE A 570 32.54 7.72 16.61
CA ILE A 570 33.27 7.48 17.86
C ILE A 570 34.07 8.71 18.31
N GLY A 571 33.88 9.87 17.65
CA GLY A 571 34.61 11.11 17.93
C GLY A 571 36.06 11.12 17.46
N ASP A 572 36.44 10.26 16.51
CA ASP A 572 37.79 10.22 15.94
C ASP A 572 37.90 11.17 14.74
N ALA A 573 38.58 12.31 14.95
CA ALA A 573 38.70 13.40 13.98
C ALA A 573 39.37 13.00 12.65
N ARG A 574 40.09 11.86 12.59
CA ARG A 574 40.68 11.35 11.33
C ARG A 574 39.63 11.10 10.25
N GLY A 575 38.37 10.86 10.62
CA GLY A 575 37.29 10.73 9.65
C GLY A 575 37.07 11.99 8.79
N TRP A 576 37.47 13.17 9.27
CA TRP A 576 37.45 14.40 8.46
C TRP A 576 38.52 14.38 7.37
N ASP A 577 39.75 13.97 7.71
CA ASP A 577 40.83 13.83 6.73
C ASP A 577 40.46 12.80 5.64
N MET A 578 39.71 11.77 6.01
CA MET A 578 39.18 10.77 5.06
C MET A 578 38.14 11.37 4.11
N LEU A 579 37.26 12.23 4.61
CA LEU A 579 36.30 12.97 3.78
C LEU A 579 37.01 13.94 2.83
N ASP A 580 38.04 14.65 3.30
CA ASP A 580 38.81 15.59 2.47
C ASP A 580 39.59 14.89 1.35
N ARG A 581 39.97 13.61 1.56
CA ARG A 581 40.57 12.74 0.53
C ARG A 581 39.55 12.15 -0.45
N ALA A 582 38.25 12.28 -0.19
CA ALA A 582 37.21 11.77 -1.06
C ALA A 582 37.07 12.62 -2.33
N PRO A 583 36.71 12.01 -3.48
CA PRO A 583 36.56 12.77 -4.72
C PRO A 583 35.35 13.71 -4.65
N THR A 584 35.54 14.95 -5.11
CA THR A 584 34.49 15.99 -5.18
C THR A 584 33.56 15.85 -6.41
N SER A 585 33.97 15.06 -7.39
CA SER A 585 33.18 14.72 -8.58
C SER A 585 33.40 13.26 -8.97
N VAL A 586 32.42 12.66 -9.65
CA VAL A 586 32.40 11.24 -10.04
C VAL A 586 32.00 11.10 -11.51
N GLY A 587 32.48 10.04 -12.16
CA GLY A 587 32.31 9.83 -13.60
C GLY A 587 31.19 8.85 -13.98
N SER A 588 30.59 8.16 -13.01
CA SER A 588 29.53 7.17 -13.26
C SER A 588 28.42 7.19 -12.19
N PRO A 589 27.19 6.74 -12.53
CA PRO A 589 26.10 6.61 -11.57
C PRO A 589 26.42 5.71 -10.37
N ASP A 590 27.28 4.69 -10.55
CA ASP A 590 27.69 3.79 -9.48
C ASP A 590 28.66 4.45 -8.50
N GLU A 591 29.66 5.20 -8.99
CA GLU A 591 30.51 6.03 -8.14
C GLU A 591 29.69 7.10 -7.39
N GLN A 592 28.68 7.68 -8.06
CA GLN A 592 27.76 8.65 -7.46
C GLN A 592 26.94 8.04 -6.31
N ARG A 593 26.50 6.79 -6.44
CA ARG A 593 25.83 6.05 -5.36
C ARG A 593 26.72 5.85 -4.15
N HIS A 594 28.01 5.58 -4.35
CA HIS A 594 28.94 5.40 -3.22
C HIS A 594 29.34 6.72 -2.57
N LEU A 595 29.46 7.79 -3.36
CA LEU A 595 29.69 9.14 -2.83
C LEU A 595 28.48 9.65 -2.04
N SER A 596 27.25 9.42 -2.52
CA SER A 596 26.03 9.78 -1.78
C SER A 596 25.98 9.07 -0.42
N ARG A 597 26.30 7.77 -0.38
CA ARG A 597 26.43 7.00 0.86
C ARG A 597 27.46 7.59 1.82
N LEU A 598 28.64 7.97 1.33
CA LEU A 598 29.67 8.61 2.16
C LEU A 598 29.12 9.88 2.83
N HIS A 599 28.47 10.75 2.05
CA HIS A 599 27.90 11.99 2.58
C HIS A 599 26.81 11.73 3.61
N CYS A 600 25.86 10.82 3.33
CA CYS A 600 24.77 10.50 4.23
C CYS A 600 25.25 9.83 5.53
N ASN A 601 26.18 8.87 5.44
CA ASN A 601 26.74 8.20 6.62
C ASN A 601 27.52 9.17 7.52
N ILE A 602 28.30 10.08 6.95
CA ILE A 602 28.99 11.11 7.75
C ILE A 602 27.98 12.08 8.35
N ALA A 603 26.92 12.41 7.62
CA ALA A 603 25.89 13.28 8.16
C ALA A 603 25.18 12.67 9.37
N ASP A 604 24.92 11.36 9.34
CA ASP A 604 24.42 10.62 10.51
C ASP A 604 25.39 10.71 11.68
N ALA A 605 26.68 10.41 11.46
CA ALA A 605 27.72 10.58 12.49
C ALA A 605 27.72 11.99 13.10
N CYS A 606 27.58 13.03 12.26
CA CYS A 606 27.51 14.42 12.68
C CYS A 606 26.27 14.74 13.53
N ALA A 607 25.13 14.11 13.25
CA ALA A 607 23.92 14.29 14.04
C ALA A 607 24.17 13.79 15.47
N TRP A 608 24.73 12.59 15.62
CA TRP A 608 25.00 11.96 16.91
C TRP A 608 26.13 12.62 17.72
N THR A 609 27.17 13.16 17.09
CA THR A 609 28.31 13.74 17.82
C THR A 609 28.20 15.25 18.08
N GLY A 610 27.24 15.94 17.45
CA GLY A 610 26.98 17.37 17.70
C GLY A 610 27.41 18.31 16.57
N HIS A 611 27.79 17.83 15.40
CA HIS A 611 28.12 18.68 14.24
C HIS A 611 26.89 18.98 13.37
N HIS A 612 25.79 19.44 13.96
CA HIS A 612 24.48 19.53 13.26
C HIS A 612 24.49 20.40 11.99
N ARG A 613 25.31 21.47 11.95
CA ARG A 613 25.48 22.28 10.73
C ARG A 613 26.09 21.48 9.57
N ARG A 614 27.09 20.63 9.87
CA ARG A 614 27.72 19.74 8.89
C ARG A 614 26.76 18.63 8.48
N ALA A 615 26.04 18.04 9.45
CA ALA A 615 24.99 17.04 9.18
C ALA A 615 24.02 17.55 8.11
N ARG A 616 23.41 18.72 8.32
CA ARG A 616 22.46 19.31 7.36
C ARG A 616 23.08 19.58 5.98
N SER A 617 24.32 20.05 5.93
CA SER A 617 24.99 20.32 4.64
C SER A 617 25.28 19.04 3.85
N LEU A 618 25.74 17.99 4.55
CA LEU A 618 26.08 16.71 3.95
C LEU A 618 24.82 15.94 3.57
N LEU A 619 23.75 15.98 4.37
CA LEU A 619 22.44 15.41 4.01
C LEU A 619 21.91 16.00 2.71
N ARG A 620 21.95 17.33 2.56
CA ARG A 620 21.50 17.98 1.32
C ARG A 620 22.27 17.47 0.11
N SER A 621 23.60 17.37 0.22
CA SER A 621 24.44 16.88 -0.87
C SER A 621 24.20 15.39 -1.14
N GLY A 622 24.14 14.56 -0.10
CA GLY A 622 23.94 13.12 -0.21
C GLY A 622 22.57 12.75 -0.78
N LEU A 623 21.49 13.38 -0.32
CA LEU A 623 20.14 13.17 -0.85
C LEU A 623 20.03 13.56 -2.32
N GLN A 624 20.61 14.70 -2.72
CA GLN A 624 20.64 15.10 -4.13
C GLN A 624 21.34 14.05 -4.98
N LEU A 625 22.56 13.64 -4.59
CA LEU A 625 23.32 12.64 -5.32
C LEU A 625 22.59 11.29 -5.39
N ALA A 626 21.91 10.88 -4.31
CA ALA A 626 21.17 9.63 -4.22
C ALA A 626 19.90 9.62 -5.08
N ALA A 627 19.16 10.74 -5.13
CA ALA A 627 17.99 10.89 -6.00
C ALA A 627 18.40 10.85 -7.48
N ASP A 628 19.45 11.57 -7.85
CA ASP A 628 19.94 11.67 -9.23
C ASP A 628 20.45 10.32 -9.78
N CYS A 629 20.96 9.42 -8.92
CA CYS A 629 21.47 8.11 -9.33
C CYS A 629 20.53 6.93 -9.03
N GLY A 630 19.30 7.19 -8.56
CA GLY A 630 18.31 6.16 -8.26
C GLY A 630 18.75 5.20 -7.15
N ALA A 631 19.13 5.72 -5.99
CA ALA A 631 19.60 4.94 -4.83
C ALA A 631 18.58 4.95 -3.67
N PRO A 632 17.44 4.22 -3.78
CA PRO A 632 16.30 4.36 -2.88
C PRO A 632 16.63 4.02 -1.41
N TYR A 633 17.46 3.01 -1.16
CA TYR A 633 17.89 2.66 0.21
C TYR A 633 18.71 3.78 0.88
N VAL A 634 19.50 4.53 0.10
CA VAL A 634 20.29 5.66 0.64
C VAL A 634 19.36 6.85 0.93
N VAL A 635 18.35 7.05 0.08
CA VAL A 635 17.32 8.07 0.28
C VAL A 635 16.53 7.78 1.56
N SER A 636 16.14 6.52 1.81
CA SER A 636 15.34 6.15 2.98
C SER A 636 16.09 6.43 4.29
N THR A 637 17.34 5.97 4.43
CA THR A 637 18.12 6.21 5.67
C THR A 637 18.47 7.68 5.86
N ALA A 638 18.87 8.38 4.79
CA ALA A 638 19.16 9.81 4.87
C ALA A 638 17.91 10.65 5.22
N SER A 639 16.72 10.21 4.84
CA SER A 639 15.47 10.86 5.22
C SER A 639 15.18 10.71 6.72
N ALA A 640 15.46 9.54 7.31
CA ALA A 640 15.39 9.35 8.76
C ALA A 640 16.37 10.24 9.52
N THR A 641 17.64 10.26 9.10
CA THR A 641 18.67 11.15 9.67
C THR A 641 18.31 12.64 9.51
N ALA A 642 17.62 13.02 8.43
CA ALA A 642 17.13 14.39 8.25
C ALA A 642 16.04 14.76 9.26
N VAL A 643 15.10 13.85 9.53
CA VAL A 643 14.08 14.01 10.58
C VAL A 643 14.74 14.13 11.96
N HIS A 644 15.74 13.30 12.26
CA HIS A 644 16.49 13.40 13.50
C HIS A 644 17.30 14.70 13.61
N THR A 645 17.93 15.15 12.52
CA THR A 645 18.62 16.46 12.48
C THR A 645 17.65 17.62 12.67
N ASP A 646 16.45 17.54 12.11
CA ASP A 646 15.39 18.53 12.32
C ASP A 646 14.91 18.56 13.77
N TRP A 647 14.80 17.41 14.43
CA TRP A 647 14.54 17.33 15.87
C TRP A 647 15.63 18.08 16.66
N LEU A 648 16.91 17.74 16.44
CA LEU A 648 18.05 18.33 17.13
C LEU A 648 18.13 19.85 16.91
N THR A 649 17.83 20.32 15.70
CA THR A 649 17.94 21.75 15.34
C THR A 649 16.66 22.56 15.56
N GLY A 650 15.58 21.94 16.06
CA GLY A 650 14.34 22.60 16.42
C GLY A 650 13.37 22.86 15.26
N ASN A 651 13.54 22.23 14.10
CA ASN A 651 12.64 22.34 12.95
C ASN A 651 11.47 21.33 13.08
N TRP A 652 10.62 21.50 14.10
CA TRP A 652 9.58 20.49 14.43
C TRP A 652 8.27 20.64 13.64
N ASP A 653 8.15 21.67 12.80
CA ASP A 653 6.97 21.87 11.96
C ASP A 653 6.78 20.69 11.00
N GLY A 654 5.61 20.04 11.06
CA GLY A 654 5.29 18.87 10.24
C GLY A 654 6.17 17.64 10.50
N LEU A 655 6.97 17.63 11.58
CA LEU A 655 7.99 16.61 11.81
C LEU A 655 7.38 15.25 12.14
N ALA A 656 6.28 15.23 12.91
CA ALA A 656 5.57 13.99 13.25
C ALA A 656 4.95 13.36 12.00
N GLU A 657 4.24 14.16 11.20
CA GLU A 657 3.56 13.73 9.98
C GLU A 657 4.55 13.19 8.95
N ARG A 658 5.72 13.85 8.80
CA ARG A 658 6.80 13.34 7.94
C ARG A 658 7.38 12.02 8.46
N ALA A 659 7.59 11.90 9.77
CA ALA A 659 8.13 10.68 10.36
C ALA A 659 7.16 9.50 10.20
N ASP A 660 5.87 9.69 10.47
CA ASP A 660 4.85 8.66 10.30
C ASP A 660 4.72 8.22 8.82
N ALA A 661 4.69 9.17 7.89
CA ALA A 661 4.65 8.84 6.45
C ALA A 661 5.86 8.01 6.01
N LEU A 662 7.06 8.30 6.53
CA LEU A 662 8.27 7.53 6.24
C LEU A 662 8.25 6.15 6.91
N ILE A 663 7.66 6.00 8.11
CA ILE A 663 7.47 4.70 8.75
C ILE A 663 6.53 3.83 7.89
N ASP A 664 5.43 4.40 7.39
CA ASP A 664 4.49 3.67 6.53
C ASP A 664 5.14 3.25 5.21
N GLU A 665 5.93 4.14 4.59
CA GLU A 665 6.65 3.87 3.34
C GLU A 665 7.75 2.80 3.51
N TYR A 666 8.45 2.81 4.64
CA TYR A 666 9.66 1.99 4.89
C TYR A 666 9.52 1.02 6.06
N ARG A 667 8.31 0.52 6.31
CA ARG A 667 7.96 -0.28 7.50
C ARG A 667 8.87 -1.48 7.78
N ASP A 668 9.46 -2.07 6.75
CA ASP A 668 10.32 -3.25 6.83
C ASP A 668 11.83 -2.93 6.96
N LEU A 669 12.19 -1.64 7.01
CA LEU A 669 13.59 -1.18 7.14
C LEU A 669 13.87 -0.72 8.57
N LEU A 670 14.43 -1.62 9.39
CA LEU A 670 14.80 -1.32 10.78
C LEU A 670 15.66 -0.05 10.95
N PRO A 671 16.67 0.24 10.11
CA PRO A 671 17.49 1.45 10.26
C PRO A 671 16.68 2.74 10.14
N VAL A 672 15.56 2.71 9.40
CA VAL A 672 14.67 3.87 9.20
C VAL A 672 13.66 3.95 10.33
N THR A 673 12.93 2.85 10.57
CA THR A 673 11.82 2.85 11.52
C THR A 673 12.29 3.07 12.95
N SER A 674 13.42 2.48 13.37
CA SER A 674 13.93 2.65 14.74
C SER A 674 14.32 4.10 15.06
N GLU A 675 14.99 4.80 14.15
CA GLU A 675 15.38 6.20 14.34
C GLU A 675 14.16 7.14 14.33
N LEU A 676 13.19 6.90 13.44
CA LEU A 676 11.94 7.69 13.40
C LEU A 676 11.08 7.46 14.66
N CYS A 677 11.01 6.23 15.15
CA CYS A 677 10.37 5.89 16.43
C CYS A 677 11.03 6.64 17.60
N LEU A 678 12.36 6.73 17.64
CA LEU A 678 13.05 7.53 18.65
C LEU A 678 12.62 9.00 18.60
N VAL A 679 12.64 9.61 17.41
CA VAL A 679 12.31 11.03 17.25
C VAL A 679 10.86 11.31 17.65
N LEU A 680 9.92 10.46 17.24
CA LEU A 680 8.51 10.57 17.64
C LEU A 680 8.33 10.41 19.15
N GLY A 681 9.07 9.49 19.78
CA GLY A 681 9.08 9.31 21.23
C GLY A 681 9.58 10.55 21.97
N LEU A 682 10.68 11.16 21.50
CA LEU A 682 11.22 12.39 22.06
C LEU A 682 10.26 13.59 21.90
N LEU A 683 9.62 13.71 20.74
CA LEU A 683 8.62 14.75 20.47
C LEU A 683 7.38 14.60 21.36
N ALA A 684 6.86 13.38 21.49
CA ALA A 684 5.73 13.07 22.36
C ALA A 684 6.08 13.37 23.83
N ALA A 685 7.28 13.03 24.29
CA ALA A 685 7.75 13.35 25.63
C ALA A 685 7.82 14.88 25.90
N ALA A 686 8.33 15.67 24.95
CA ALA A 686 8.37 17.14 25.06
C ALA A 686 6.96 17.78 25.04
N ARG A 687 5.98 17.12 24.42
CA ARG A 687 4.57 17.53 24.44
C ARG A 687 3.82 17.08 25.68
N GLY A 688 4.37 16.13 26.43
CA GLY A 688 3.72 15.49 27.57
C GLY A 688 2.69 14.42 27.17
N GLU A 689 2.87 13.79 26.01
CA GLU A 689 2.03 12.71 25.48
C GLU A 689 2.64 11.35 25.89
N TRP A 690 2.42 10.93 27.13
CA TRP A 690 3.20 9.85 27.76
C TRP A 690 3.03 8.47 27.15
N ASP A 691 1.79 8.05 26.88
CA ASP A 691 1.52 6.73 26.31
C ASP A 691 2.08 6.62 24.88
N GLU A 692 1.95 7.68 24.10
CA GLU A 692 2.54 7.76 22.75
C GLU A 692 4.07 7.69 22.83
N ALA A 693 4.68 8.47 23.74
CA ALA A 693 6.12 8.44 23.93
C ALA A 693 6.63 7.03 24.29
N ALA A 694 5.96 6.36 25.22
CA ALA A 694 6.28 4.99 25.62
C ALA A 694 6.15 4.00 24.46
N ALA A 695 5.05 4.06 23.69
CA ALA A 695 4.83 3.21 22.53
C ALA A 695 5.91 3.41 21.45
N ARG A 696 6.29 4.66 21.18
CA ARG A 696 7.32 4.99 20.19
C ARG A 696 8.72 4.57 20.66
N PHE A 697 9.07 4.75 21.94
CA PHE A 697 10.32 4.23 22.46
C PHE A 697 10.39 2.69 22.41
N ALA A 698 9.28 1.98 22.63
CA ALA A 698 9.25 0.52 22.46
C ALA A 698 9.57 0.09 21.02
N GLY A 699 9.18 0.90 20.02
CA GLY A 699 9.50 0.69 18.60
C GLY A 699 10.98 0.88 18.22
N THR A 700 11.87 1.22 19.17
CA THR A 700 13.31 1.38 18.92
C THR A 700 14.13 0.08 19.10
N ALA A 701 13.47 -1.02 19.51
CA ALA A 701 14.10 -2.29 19.88
C ALA A 701 15.08 -2.18 21.07
N ALA A 702 14.80 -1.26 22.02
CA ALA A 702 15.63 -1.05 23.20
C ALA A 702 15.71 -2.27 24.14
N ASP A 703 14.81 -3.24 24.01
CA ASP A 703 14.79 -4.50 24.75
C ASP A 703 15.69 -5.59 24.14
N GLN A 704 16.18 -5.40 22.90
CA GLN A 704 17.03 -6.35 22.17
C GLN A 704 18.28 -5.65 21.61
N PRO A 705 19.20 -5.18 22.47
CA PRO A 705 20.35 -4.35 22.05
C PRO A 705 21.29 -5.03 21.05
N GLU A 706 21.32 -6.37 21.01
CA GLU A 706 22.05 -7.17 20.01
C GLU A 706 21.47 -7.03 18.59
N ASN A 707 20.17 -6.73 18.48
CA ASN A 707 19.43 -6.58 17.22
C ASN A 707 18.91 -5.16 16.99
N ALA A 708 19.57 -4.15 17.59
CA ALA A 708 19.22 -2.75 17.45
C ALA A 708 20.39 -1.85 17.02
N PHE A 709 20.07 -0.61 16.68
CA PHE A 709 21.05 0.45 16.42
C PHE A 709 21.40 1.14 17.75
N THR A 710 22.62 0.91 18.26
CA THR A 710 23.01 1.30 19.62
C THR A 710 22.80 2.78 19.96
N PRO A 711 23.17 3.77 19.12
CA PRO A 711 22.94 5.18 19.46
C PRO A 711 21.45 5.49 19.65
N VAL A 712 20.57 4.87 18.85
CA VAL A 712 19.11 5.01 18.97
C VAL A 712 18.63 4.48 20.31
N VAL A 713 19.08 3.29 20.71
CA VAL A 713 18.71 2.66 22.00
C VAL A 713 19.20 3.48 23.19
N ILE A 714 20.44 3.99 23.15
CA ILE A 714 21.00 4.86 24.19
C ILE A 714 20.16 6.13 24.34
N ALA A 715 19.80 6.77 23.23
CA ALA A 715 18.93 7.95 23.23
C ALA A 715 17.50 7.63 23.68
N ALA A 716 16.97 6.44 23.37
CA ALA A 716 15.66 6.00 23.85
C ALA A 716 15.67 5.80 25.37
N HIS A 717 16.72 5.21 25.95
CA HIS A 717 16.89 5.14 27.40
C HIS A 717 16.97 6.53 28.04
N ALA A 718 17.68 7.48 27.42
CA ALA A 718 17.72 8.87 27.87
C ALA A 718 16.33 9.53 27.84
N GLY A 719 15.59 9.37 26.73
CA GLY A 719 14.24 9.90 26.56
C GLY A 719 13.25 9.33 27.56
N MET A 720 13.28 8.01 27.78
CA MET A 720 12.44 7.33 28.78
C MET A 720 12.80 7.77 30.22
N ALA A 721 14.08 7.89 30.56
CA ALA A 721 14.50 8.39 31.88
C ALA A 721 14.05 9.85 32.08
N GLY A 722 14.21 10.71 31.07
CA GLY A 722 13.71 12.09 31.09
C GLY A 722 12.19 12.18 31.23
N MET A 723 11.45 11.30 30.55
CA MET A 723 9.99 11.18 30.68
C MET A 723 9.59 10.78 32.10
N LEU A 724 10.27 9.81 32.71
CA LEU A 724 10.00 9.36 34.08
C LEU A 724 10.31 10.46 35.12
N LEU A 725 11.41 11.20 34.94
CA LEU A 725 11.70 12.39 35.75
C LEU A 725 10.61 13.45 35.62
N ALA A 726 10.10 13.64 34.41
CA ALA A 726 9.03 14.58 34.12
C ALA A 726 7.68 14.21 34.78
N GLN A 727 7.50 12.95 35.19
CA GLN A 727 6.35 12.40 35.93
C GLN A 727 6.63 12.27 37.44
N ASP A 728 7.74 12.84 37.93
CA ASP A 728 8.19 12.72 39.33
C ASP A 728 8.47 11.28 39.79
N LEU A 729 8.81 10.38 38.84
CA LEU A 729 9.15 8.98 39.10
C LEU A 729 10.67 8.75 39.13
N GLY A 730 11.36 9.42 40.07
CA GLY A 730 12.83 9.45 40.14
C GLY A 730 13.52 8.08 40.20
N GLU A 731 13.04 7.16 41.04
CA GLU A 731 13.62 5.81 41.16
C GLU A 731 13.46 4.96 39.88
N ALA A 732 12.32 5.11 39.20
CA ALA A 732 12.11 4.46 37.90
C ALA A 732 13.04 5.07 36.84
N ALA A 733 13.25 6.40 36.87
CA ALA A 733 14.18 7.08 35.98
C ALA A 733 15.62 6.61 36.18
N VAL A 734 16.07 6.42 37.43
CA VAL A 734 17.38 5.85 37.75
C VAL A 734 17.52 4.45 37.13
N THR A 735 16.55 3.58 37.40
CA THR A 735 16.54 2.20 36.86
C THR A 735 16.63 2.21 35.33
N GLN A 736 15.91 3.13 34.68
CA GLN A 736 15.90 3.23 33.23
C GLN A 736 17.20 3.78 32.65
N ALA A 737 17.80 4.79 33.31
CA ALA A 737 19.09 5.35 32.93
C ALA A 737 20.24 4.35 33.10
N GLU A 738 20.21 3.54 34.17
CA GLU A 738 21.23 2.53 34.45
C GLU A 738 21.31 1.45 33.37
N LYS A 739 20.17 1.03 32.79
CA LYS A 739 20.14 0.13 31.62
C LYS A 739 20.89 0.74 30.43
N GLY A 740 20.65 2.01 30.15
CA GLY A 740 21.37 2.73 29.09
C GLY A 740 22.87 2.85 29.38
N LEU A 741 23.25 3.12 30.64
CA LEU A 741 24.64 3.25 31.06
C LEU A 741 25.40 1.92 30.98
N GLU A 742 24.75 0.81 31.33
CA GLU A 742 25.31 -0.54 31.17
C GLU A 742 25.66 -0.80 29.70
N LEU A 743 24.72 -0.52 28.78
CA LEU A 743 24.95 -0.65 27.36
C LEU A 743 26.06 0.30 26.86
N LEU A 744 26.05 1.57 27.28
CA LEU A 744 27.07 2.55 26.90
C LEU A 744 28.48 2.10 27.33
N ARG A 745 28.63 1.63 28.58
CA ARG A 745 29.91 1.12 29.12
C ARG A 745 30.36 -0.15 28.42
N ALA A 746 29.45 -1.09 28.18
CA ALA A 746 29.75 -2.33 27.45
C ALA A 746 30.21 -2.03 26.01
N LYS A 747 29.57 -1.06 25.36
CA LYS A 747 29.88 -0.62 24.01
C LYS A 747 31.20 0.16 23.95
N GLY A 748 31.43 1.06 24.90
CA GLY A 748 32.62 1.93 24.98
C GLY A 748 32.61 3.09 23.98
N VAL A 749 31.45 3.50 23.46
CA VAL A 749 31.32 4.64 22.53
C VAL A 749 30.67 5.83 23.24
N TRP A 750 31.47 6.53 24.04
CA TRP A 750 31.00 7.64 24.88
C TRP A 750 30.52 8.88 24.10
N ALA A 751 30.83 8.98 22.81
CA ALA A 751 30.36 10.03 21.92
C ALA A 751 28.82 10.10 21.81
N TRP A 752 28.10 9.00 22.09
CA TRP A 752 26.62 8.95 22.05
C TRP A 752 25.97 9.25 23.41
N GLY A 753 26.78 9.47 24.45
CA GLY A 753 26.30 9.53 25.82
C GLY A 753 25.64 10.85 26.24
N ALA A 754 25.64 11.89 25.40
CA ALA A 754 25.28 13.25 25.82
C ALA A 754 23.93 13.33 26.57
N ASP A 755 22.84 12.88 25.94
CA ASP A 755 21.50 12.94 26.55
C ASP A 755 21.32 11.94 27.69
N LEU A 756 21.88 10.72 27.55
CA LEU A 756 21.78 9.68 28.57
C LEU A 756 22.45 10.13 29.87
N LEU A 757 23.64 10.73 29.79
CA LEU A 757 24.38 11.19 30.95
C LEU A 757 23.66 12.36 31.64
N MET A 758 23.08 13.29 30.88
CA MET A 758 22.25 14.36 31.47
C MET A 758 21.04 13.80 32.22
N ALA A 759 20.33 12.82 31.63
CA ALA A 759 19.18 12.20 32.28
C ALA A 759 19.58 11.38 33.51
N ALA A 760 20.68 10.63 33.45
CA ALA A 760 21.19 9.82 34.56
C ALA A 760 21.64 10.68 35.75
N VAL A 761 22.44 11.72 35.48
CA VAL A 761 22.92 12.66 36.50
C VAL A 761 21.74 13.39 37.16
N ASP A 762 20.76 13.84 36.37
CA ASP A 762 19.55 14.47 36.91
C ASP A 762 18.75 13.49 37.79
N ALA A 763 18.60 12.23 37.37
CA ALA A 763 17.91 11.21 38.14
C ALA A 763 18.62 10.89 39.47
N TYR A 764 19.96 10.80 39.46
CA TYR A 764 20.74 10.64 40.69
C TYR A 764 20.62 11.85 41.61
N CYS A 765 20.69 13.08 41.08
CA CYS A 765 20.51 14.29 41.87
C CYS A 765 19.10 14.38 42.49
N VAL A 766 18.03 14.09 41.73
CA VAL A 766 16.64 14.14 42.24
C VAL A 766 16.38 13.07 43.30
N THR A 767 17.12 11.97 43.29
CA THR A 767 16.99 10.86 44.27
C THR A 767 17.99 10.94 45.43
N GLY A 768 18.74 12.04 45.55
CA GLY A 768 19.71 12.25 46.66
C GLY A 768 20.95 11.35 46.57
N ARG A 769 21.42 11.07 45.35
CA ARG A 769 22.60 10.25 45.05
C ARG A 769 23.71 11.09 44.42
N GLU A 770 24.02 12.24 45.02
CA GLU A 770 24.94 13.24 44.46
C GLU A 770 26.35 12.69 44.25
N ASP A 771 26.83 11.79 45.11
CA ASP A 771 28.16 11.18 44.96
C ASP A 771 28.22 10.25 43.73
N GLN A 772 27.13 9.55 43.42
CA GLN A 772 27.02 8.76 42.19
C GLN A 772 26.94 9.66 40.96
N ALA A 773 26.23 10.79 41.06
CA ALA A 773 26.14 11.79 40.01
C ALA A 773 27.51 12.43 39.70
N GLU A 774 28.30 12.76 40.73
CA GLU A 774 29.66 13.28 40.58
C GLU A 774 30.59 12.21 39.98
N ALA A 775 30.58 10.99 40.52
CA ALA A 775 31.42 9.91 40.01
C ALA A 775 31.14 9.59 38.53
N LEU A 776 29.86 9.61 38.12
CA LEU A 776 29.47 9.43 36.72
C LEU A 776 29.89 10.61 35.85
N THR A 777 29.84 11.84 36.36
CA THR A 777 30.29 13.04 35.66
C THR A 777 31.82 13.00 35.42
N ASP A 778 32.58 12.56 36.41
CA ASP A 778 34.03 12.38 36.32
C ASP A 778 34.42 11.25 35.36
N GLU A 779 33.68 10.13 35.39
CA GLU A 779 33.82 9.05 34.41
C GLU A 779 33.60 9.59 32.99
N PHE A 780 32.51 10.33 32.79
CA PHE A 780 32.19 10.91 31.49
C PHE A 780 33.28 11.87 30.99
N GLU A 781 33.80 12.75 31.84
CA GLU A 781 34.90 13.65 31.48
C GLU A 781 36.16 12.89 31.04
N ARG A 782 36.55 11.85 31.78
CA ARG A 782 37.72 11.04 31.42
C ARG A 782 37.54 10.38 30.06
N GLU A 783 36.37 9.80 29.83
CA GLU A 783 36.11 8.98 28.65
C GLU A 783 35.88 9.80 27.37
N ILE A 784 35.39 11.04 27.48
CA ILE A 784 35.27 11.94 26.32
C ILE A 784 36.55 12.76 26.05
N GLY A 785 37.58 12.58 26.87
CA GLY A 785 38.87 13.25 26.71
C GLY A 785 39.46 13.01 25.33
N GLY A 786 39.63 14.08 24.55
CA GLY A 786 40.19 14.01 23.19
C GLY A 786 39.22 13.60 22.08
N LEU A 787 37.94 13.34 22.38
CA LEU A 787 36.93 13.06 21.37
C LEU A 787 36.45 14.37 20.70
N ASP A 788 36.33 14.33 19.37
CA ASP A 788 35.59 15.32 18.58
C ASP A 788 34.09 15.03 18.64
N ALA A 789 33.49 15.33 19.79
CA ALA A 789 32.06 15.16 20.04
C ALA A 789 31.49 16.40 20.76
N PRO A 790 31.21 17.50 20.04
CA PRO A 790 30.75 18.74 20.67
C PRO A 790 29.50 18.59 21.57
N ALA A 791 28.59 17.65 21.26
CA ALA A 791 27.40 17.39 22.07
C ALA A 791 27.76 16.87 23.48
N THR A 792 28.74 15.98 23.60
CA THR A 792 29.15 15.43 24.90
C THR A 792 29.85 16.48 25.75
N HIS A 793 30.64 17.38 25.14
CA HIS A 793 31.26 18.51 25.85
C HIS A 793 30.24 19.53 26.35
N ALA A 794 29.12 19.71 25.64
CA ALA A 794 27.99 20.52 26.13
C ALA A 794 27.29 19.84 27.32
N ALA A 795 27.00 18.55 27.20
CA ALA A 795 26.39 17.73 28.26
C ALA A 795 27.26 17.66 29.53
N LEU A 796 28.58 17.56 29.42
CA LEU A 796 29.48 17.55 30.58
C LEU A 796 29.35 18.82 31.42
N ALA A 797 29.26 19.99 30.77
CA ALA A 797 29.04 21.24 31.49
C ALA A 797 27.65 21.27 32.15
N ALA A 798 26.62 20.69 31.52
CA ALA A 798 25.29 20.56 32.12
C ALA A 798 25.32 19.66 33.36
N ASN A 799 26.01 18.51 33.29
CA ASN A 799 26.14 17.56 34.39
C ASN A 799 26.81 18.18 35.61
N ARG A 800 27.90 18.94 35.41
CA ARG A 800 28.54 19.72 36.48
C ARG A 800 27.58 20.72 37.11
N GLY A 801 26.74 21.36 36.30
CA GLY A 801 25.69 22.24 36.78
C GLY A 801 24.64 21.52 37.63
N LEU A 802 24.21 20.33 37.21
CA LEU A 802 23.24 19.49 37.94
C LEU A 802 23.81 19.06 39.30
N VAL A 803 25.04 18.55 39.34
CA VAL A 803 25.71 18.14 40.59
C VAL A 803 25.87 19.31 41.55
N ALA A 804 26.36 20.46 41.06
CA ALA A 804 26.51 21.66 41.88
C ALA A 804 25.17 22.17 42.43
N ALA A 805 24.12 22.16 41.59
CA ALA A 805 22.78 22.57 42.02
C ALA A 805 22.21 21.65 43.10
N ALA A 806 22.39 20.34 42.98
CA ALA A 806 21.94 19.36 43.97
C ALA A 806 22.65 19.54 45.32
N ARG A 807 23.94 19.90 45.31
CA ARG A 807 24.73 20.23 46.50
C ARG A 807 24.45 21.62 47.09
N GLY A 808 23.56 22.41 46.48
CA GLY A 808 23.21 23.76 46.91
C GLY A 808 24.24 24.84 46.50
N ASP A 809 25.25 24.51 45.69
CA ASP A 809 26.18 25.49 45.13
C ASP A 809 25.59 26.12 43.85
N HIS A 810 24.62 27.00 44.04
CA HIS A 810 23.90 27.65 42.93
C HIS A 810 24.80 28.55 42.08
N ALA A 811 25.85 29.15 42.65
CA ALA A 811 26.77 30.02 41.90
C ALA A 811 27.59 29.22 40.88
N THR A 812 28.17 28.09 41.30
CA THR A 812 28.88 27.18 40.40
C THR A 812 27.91 26.56 39.39
N ALA A 813 26.70 26.20 39.82
CA ALA A 813 25.68 25.63 38.95
C ALA A 813 25.30 26.59 37.80
N ILE A 814 25.03 27.85 38.10
CA ILE A 814 24.67 28.87 37.09
C ILE A 814 25.77 29.00 36.05
N LYS A 815 27.03 29.13 36.49
CA LYS A 815 28.18 29.26 35.58
C LYS A 815 28.31 28.03 34.67
N ALA A 816 28.16 26.83 35.22
CA ALA A 816 28.22 25.59 34.46
C ALA A 816 27.07 25.47 33.44
N PHE A 817 25.84 25.83 33.84
CA PHE A 817 24.69 25.86 32.92
C PHE A 817 24.83 26.92 31.83
N GLU A 818 25.36 28.11 32.11
CA GLU A 818 25.63 29.12 31.07
C GLU A 818 26.66 28.65 30.05
N GLN A 819 27.71 27.95 30.51
CA GLN A 819 28.69 27.31 29.63
C GLN A 819 28.05 26.24 28.75
N ALA A 820 27.22 25.37 29.35
CA ALA A 820 26.47 24.35 28.61
C ALA A 820 25.51 24.97 27.58
N ARG A 821 24.75 26.00 27.97
CA ARG A 821 23.85 26.74 27.07
C ARG A 821 24.62 27.30 25.87
N THR A 822 25.72 27.99 26.13
CA THR A 822 26.57 28.59 25.08
C THR A 822 27.08 27.51 24.11
N ARG A 823 27.45 26.33 24.62
CA ARG A 823 27.87 25.20 23.79
C ARG A 823 26.72 24.68 22.95
N PHE A 824 25.53 24.42 23.51
CA PHE A 824 24.36 23.97 22.75
C PHE A 824 23.90 24.99 21.70
N GLU A 825 23.98 26.29 21.98
CA GLU A 825 23.72 27.36 21.01
C GLU A 825 24.70 27.34 19.82
N ALA A 826 25.97 26.97 20.08
CA ALA A 826 26.97 26.79 19.03
C ALA A 826 26.70 25.56 18.14
N LEU A 827 26.01 24.52 18.66
CA LEU A 827 25.61 23.30 17.94
C LEU A 827 24.36 23.46 17.07
N PRO A 828 23.80 24.68 16.95
CA PRO A 828 22.36 24.98 16.92
C PRO A 828 21.40 23.92 17.49
N ALA A 829 21.44 23.68 18.81
CA ALA A 829 20.48 22.83 19.53
C ALA A 829 19.54 23.66 20.43
N PRO A 830 18.49 24.31 19.89
CA PRO A 830 17.69 25.30 20.62
C PRO A 830 16.88 24.69 21.77
N TYR A 831 16.42 23.45 21.62
CA TYR A 831 15.66 22.76 22.67
C TYR A 831 16.54 22.48 23.90
N HIS A 832 17.72 21.88 23.70
CA HIS A 832 18.69 21.66 24.78
C HIS A 832 19.16 22.97 25.42
N ALA A 833 19.46 23.99 24.61
CA ALA A 833 19.84 25.31 25.13
C ALA A 833 18.74 25.91 26.04
N ALA A 834 17.47 25.78 25.67
CA ALA A 834 16.34 26.24 26.47
C ALA A 834 16.18 25.42 27.77
N LEU A 835 16.32 24.09 27.72
CA LEU A 835 16.28 23.22 28.91
C LEU A 835 17.37 23.62 29.93
N ILE A 836 18.60 23.84 29.46
CA ILE A 836 19.71 24.26 30.32
C ILE A 836 19.52 25.69 30.84
N ALA A 837 19.02 26.61 30.01
CA ALA A 837 18.70 27.96 30.44
C ALA A 837 17.63 27.99 31.55
N GLU A 838 16.64 27.11 31.48
CA GLU A 838 15.65 26.93 32.55
C GLU A 838 16.30 26.47 33.86
N ARG A 839 17.25 25.53 33.80
CA ARG A 839 17.99 25.06 35.00
C ARG A 839 18.80 26.18 35.65
N ALA A 840 19.46 27.02 34.85
CA ALA A 840 20.14 28.22 35.36
C ALA A 840 19.15 29.21 36.00
N ALA A 841 17.99 29.45 35.37
CA ALA A 841 16.96 30.34 35.91
C ALA A 841 16.40 29.85 37.25
N ARG A 842 16.25 28.53 37.42
CA ARG A 842 15.84 27.93 38.70
C ARG A 842 16.87 28.13 39.81
N CYS A 843 18.17 28.00 39.50
CA CYS A 843 19.24 28.27 40.47
C CYS A 843 19.28 29.75 40.87
N ARG A 844 19.11 30.67 39.92
CA ARG A 844 18.98 32.11 40.19
C ARG A 844 17.77 32.43 41.06
N LEU A 845 16.62 31.81 40.78
CA LEU A 845 15.43 31.95 41.62
C LEU A 845 15.66 31.46 43.06
N ALA A 846 16.36 30.33 43.23
CA ALA A 846 16.76 29.84 44.56
C ALA A 846 17.73 30.79 45.27
N GLY A 847 18.54 31.53 44.51
CA GLY A 847 19.36 32.65 44.99
C GLY A 847 18.62 33.97 45.22
N ASN A 848 17.28 34.00 45.09
CA ASN A 848 16.41 35.17 45.20
C ASN A 848 16.64 36.27 44.13
N GLU A 849 17.14 35.90 42.95
CA GLU A 849 17.21 36.82 41.80
C GLU A 849 15.85 36.90 41.07
N ASP A 850 15.55 38.07 40.48
CA ASP A 850 14.37 38.23 39.64
C ASP A 850 14.61 37.60 38.26
N VAL A 851 13.85 36.53 37.97
CA VAL A 851 13.94 35.75 36.74
C VAL A 851 12.60 35.67 36.00
N ALA A 852 11.64 36.53 36.34
CA ALA A 852 10.30 36.50 35.74
C ALA A 852 10.37 36.63 34.20
N GLU A 853 11.09 37.63 33.70
CA GLU A 853 11.25 37.81 32.24
C GLU A 853 11.97 36.62 31.58
N THR A 854 12.90 35.97 32.29
CA THR A 854 13.60 34.79 31.78
C THR A 854 12.65 33.62 31.58
N PHE A 855 11.80 33.30 32.56
CA PHE A 855 10.80 32.22 32.41
C PHE A 855 9.74 32.53 31.35
N ALA A 856 9.37 33.80 31.18
CA ALA A 856 8.46 34.21 30.11
C ALA A 856 9.10 33.98 28.72
N ALA A 857 10.36 34.39 28.53
CA ALA A 857 11.08 34.18 27.28
C ALA A 857 11.29 32.68 26.97
N LEU A 858 11.58 31.86 27.99
CA LEU A 858 11.72 30.41 27.85
C LEU A 858 10.39 29.74 27.47
N ALA A 859 9.28 30.17 28.07
CA ALA A 859 7.95 29.68 27.68
C ALA A 859 7.66 29.95 26.21
N GLU A 860 7.97 31.16 25.71
CA GLU A 860 7.82 31.50 24.29
C GLU A 860 8.77 30.67 23.39
N ALA A 861 9.99 30.38 23.85
CA ALA A 861 10.94 29.55 23.11
C ALA A 861 10.43 28.11 22.95
N PHE A 862 9.94 27.49 24.04
CA PHE A 862 9.34 26.16 23.98
C PHE A 862 8.04 26.12 23.18
N ASP A 863 7.20 27.16 23.25
CA ASP A 863 5.99 27.27 22.42
C ASP A 863 6.33 27.29 20.92
N ARG A 864 7.37 28.02 20.50
CA ARG A 864 7.80 28.07 19.11
C ARG A 864 8.28 26.72 18.59
N LEU A 865 8.90 25.91 19.44
CA LEU A 865 9.30 24.54 19.10
C LEU A 865 8.10 23.58 19.09
N GLY A 866 7.07 23.85 19.91
CA GLY A 866 5.96 22.93 20.13
C GLY A 866 6.18 21.99 21.32
N ALA A 867 7.11 22.31 22.23
CA ALA A 867 7.34 21.61 23.49
C ALA A 867 6.30 22.05 24.55
N THR A 868 5.05 21.60 24.35
CA THR A 868 3.88 22.05 25.12
C THR A 868 4.06 21.92 26.64
N ARG A 869 4.67 20.81 27.10
CA ARG A 869 4.88 20.58 28.53
C ARG A 869 5.92 21.54 29.11
N ASP A 870 7.06 21.69 28.44
CA ASP A 870 8.15 22.53 28.94
C ASP A 870 7.76 24.02 28.93
N ALA A 871 6.98 24.45 27.94
CA ALA A 871 6.36 25.78 27.94
C ALA A 871 5.42 25.96 29.14
N ALA A 872 4.57 24.96 29.45
CA ALA A 872 3.67 25.01 30.59
C ALA A 872 4.44 25.06 31.93
N ARG A 873 5.53 24.31 32.04
CA ARG A 873 6.45 24.30 33.20
C ARG A 873 7.06 25.69 33.42
N CYS A 874 7.57 26.33 32.37
CA CYS A 874 8.12 27.69 32.45
C CYS A 874 7.05 28.73 32.84
N ARG A 875 5.84 28.64 32.29
CA ARG A 875 4.73 29.53 32.68
C ARG A 875 4.30 29.34 34.14
N HIS A 876 4.39 28.11 34.65
CA HIS A 876 4.12 27.84 36.06
C HIS A 876 5.19 28.48 36.95
N ALA A 877 6.47 28.30 36.62
CA ALA A 877 7.59 28.93 37.33
C ALA A 877 7.53 30.47 37.28
N PHE A 878 7.12 31.04 36.13
CA PHE A 878 6.85 32.48 36.01
C PHE A 878 5.80 32.95 37.04
N ARG A 879 4.66 32.24 37.15
CA ARG A 879 3.60 32.61 38.10
C ARG A 879 4.02 32.49 39.56
N SER A 880 4.90 31.55 39.91
CA SER A 880 5.38 31.39 41.28
C SER A 880 6.29 32.54 41.75
N THR A 881 6.83 33.36 40.83
CA THR A 881 7.60 34.57 41.20
C THR A 881 6.72 35.72 41.71
N GLY A 882 5.39 35.61 41.63
CA GLY A 882 4.47 36.71 41.95
C GLY A 882 4.30 37.75 40.83
N ALA A 883 5.07 37.63 39.74
CA ALA A 883 4.91 38.48 38.56
C ALA A 883 3.56 38.22 37.85
N VAL A 884 2.82 39.29 37.59
CA VAL A 884 1.58 39.25 36.80
C VAL A 884 1.95 39.54 35.36
N ALA A 885 1.70 38.58 34.46
CA ALA A 885 1.89 38.81 33.03
C ALA A 885 1.07 40.04 32.60
N PRO A 886 1.68 41.03 31.92
CA PRO A 886 0.93 42.19 31.46
C PRO A 886 -0.23 41.71 30.58
N SER A 887 -1.45 42.10 30.97
CA SER A 887 -2.66 41.87 30.18
C SER A 887 -2.43 42.49 28.80
N ARG A 888 -2.16 41.66 27.78
CA ARG A 888 -2.20 42.10 26.39
C ARG A 888 -3.63 42.60 26.13
N ARG A 889 -3.81 43.91 26.18
CA ARG A 889 -5.06 44.62 25.86
C ARG A 889 -5.61 44.08 24.54
N GLY A 890 -6.85 43.60 24.57
CA GLY A 890 -7.59 43.09 23.41
C GLY A 890 -7.48 41.58 23.20
N ARG A 891 -8.17 40.79 24.04
CA ARG A 891 -8.34 39.34 23.82
C ARG A 891 -9.08 39.15 22.48
N ARG A 892 -8.39 38.70 21.43
CA ARG A 892 -9.06 38.17 20.22
C ARG A 892 -9.99 37.06 20.70
N GLY A 893 -11.30 37.24 20.54
CA GLY A 893 -12.23 36.15 20.72
C GLY A 893 -11.94 35.13 19.63
N TYR A 894 -11.50 33.93 20.00
CA TYR A 894 -11.25 32.85 19.04
C TYR A 894 -12.54 32.31 18.38
N GLY A 895 -13.70 32.94 18.60
CA GLY A 895 -14.99 32.49 18.07
C GLY A 895 -15.23 31.01 18.34
N ASP A 896 -15.52 30.28 17.26
CA ASP A 896 -15.67 28.82 17.24
C ASP A 896 -14.35 28.06 17.08
N GLU A 897 -13.23 28.74 16.81
CA GLU A 897 -11.91 28.12 16.75
C GLU A 897 -11.35 27.82 18.15
N LEU A 898 -10.51 26.79 18.23
CA LEU A 898 -9.79 26.48 19.46
C LEU A 898 -8.68 27.49 19.71
N SER A 899 -8.70 28.11 20.89
CA SER A 899 -7.55 28.87 21.39
C SER A 899 -6.31 27.97 21.50
N PRO A 900 -5.08 28.53 21.51
CA PRO A 900 -3.86 27.73 21.67
C PRO A 900 -3.92 26.77 22.86
N ARG A 901 -4.50 27.21 23.99
CA ARG A 901 -4.64 26.37 25.19
C ARG A 901 -5.68 25.28 25.03
N GLU A 902 -6.78 25.55 24.35
CA GLU A 902 -7.78 24.54 24.02
C GLU A 902 -7.23 23.52 23.00
N ARG A 903 -6.32 23.92 22.09
CA ARG A 903 -5.62 23.00 21.19
C ARG A 903 -4.69 22.05 21.94
N ASP A 904 -3.93 22.55 22.91
CA ASP A 904 -3.09 21.69 23.76
C ASP A 904 -3.94 20.67 24.54
N VAL A 905 -5.04 21.13 25.15
CA VAL A 905 -5.98 20.25 25.85
C VAL A 905 -6.61 19.24 24.90
N ALA A 906 -7.04 19.65 23.71
CA ALA A 906 -7.60 18.76 22.71
C ALA A 906 -6.61 17.68 22.25
N ARG A 907 -5.33 18.04 22.07
CA ARG A 907 -4.27 17.10 21.68
C ARG A 907 -4.02 16.04 22.75
N LEU A 908 -3.81 16.45 24.00
CA LEU A 908 -3.61 15.53 25.13
C LEU A 908 -4.85 14.66 25.37
N LEU A 909 -6.04 15.24 25.20
CA LEU A 909 -7.31 14.55 25.29
C LEU A 909 -7.47 13.47 24.21
N ALA A 910 -7.07 13.77 22.97
CA ALA A 910 -7.06 12.83 21.86
C ALA A 910 -5.98 11.74 22.04
N ALA A 911 -4.88 12.06 22.72
CA ALA A 911 -3.85 11.12 23.16
C ALA A 911 -4.24 10.33 24.43
N GLY A 912 -5.54 10.26 24.78
CA GLY A 912 -6.05 9.41 25.86
C GLY A 912 -5.95 9.98 27.28
N HIS A 913 -5.33 11.14 27.49
CA HIS A 913 -4.99 11.61 28.84
C HIS A 913 -6.22 11.97 29.67
N THR A 914 -6.27 11.55 30.94
CA THR A 914 -7.32 11.91 31.90
C THR A 914 -7.27 13.40 32.25
N ASN A 915 -8.36 13.97 32.79
CA ASN A 915 -8.34 15.37 33.24
C ASN A 915 -7.29 15.64 34.33
N ARG A 916 -6.95 14.60 35.09
CA ARG A 916 -5.88 14.65 36.09
C ARG A 916 -4.52 14.75 35.41
N GLU A 917 -4.21 13.86 34.47
CA GLU A 917 -2.95 13.88 33.74
C GLU A 917 -2.78 15.18 32.94
N ILE A 918 -3.83 15.66 32.26
CA ILE A 918 -3.79 16.95 31.55
C ILE A 918 -3.49 18.10 32.52
N ALA A 919 -4.06 18.06 33.73
CA ALA A 919 -3.80 19.08 34.75
C ALA A 919 -2.34 19.06 35.22
N GLU A 920 -1.76 17.87 35.39
CA GLU A 920 -0.36 17.65 35.74
C GLU A 920 0.58 18.14 34.60
N VAL A 921 0.38 17.66 33.37
CA VAL A 921 1.18 18.04 32.18
C VAL A 921 1.16 19.55 31.93
N LEU A 922 -0.01 20.18 32.08
CA LEU A 922 -0.20 21.59 31.77
C LEU A 922 -0.02 22.52 32.97
N PHE A 923 0.30 22.00 34.17
CA PHE A 923 0.42 22.76 35.42
C PHE A 923 -0.83 23.63 35.70
N LEU A 924 -2.02 23.03 35.59
CA LEU A 924 -3.34 23.64 35.79
C LEU A 924 -4.13 22.95 36.91
N SER A 925 -5.20 23.58 37.40
CA SER A 925 -6.16 22.90 38.26
C SER A 925 -7.10 21.99 37.45
N ARG A 926 -7.52 20.86 38.02
CA ARG A 926 -8.48 19.93 37.38
C ARG A 926 -9.75 20.64 36.89
N ARG A 927 -10.29 21.56 37.70
CA ARG A 927 -11.45 22.38 37.35
C ARG A 927 -11.23 23.24 36.10
N THR A 928 -10.02 23.77 35.91
CA THR A 928 -9.67 24.56 34.72
C THR A 928 -9.63 23.67 33.48
N VAL A 929 -9.07 22.46 33.61
CA VAL A 929 -9.06 21.47 32.53
C VAL A 929 -10.48 21.05 32.16
N GLU A 930 -11.36 20.77 33.12
CA GLU A 930 -12.77 20.44 32.88
C GLU A 930 -13.48 21.52 32.04
N GLN A 931 -13.24 22.80 32.35
CA GLN A 931 -13.78 23.92 31.58
C GLN A 931 -13.24 23.95 30.15
N HIS A 932 -11.92 23.72 29.96
CA HIS A 932 -11.33 23.65 28.63
C HIS A 932 -11.85 22.45 27.83
N VAL A 933 -11.97 21.28 28.43
CA VAL A 933 -12.53 20.08 27.78
C VAL A 933 -13.97 20.34 27.32
N ALA A 934 -14.82 20.92 28.19
CA ALA A 934 -16.19 21.28 27.81
C ALA A 934 -16.23 22.28 26.63
N SER A 935 -15.32 23.25 26.62
CA SER A 935 -15.21 24.21 25.51
C SER A 935 -14.72 23.55 24.21
N VAL A 936 -13.73 22.65 24.30
CA VAL A 936 -13.19 21.88 23.16
C VAL A 936 -14.28 21.03 22.52
N LEU A 937 -14.99 20.22 23.30
CA LEU A 937 -16.06 19.35 22.79
C LEU A 937 -17.17 20.16 22.11
N ARG A 938 -17.56 21.28 22.73
CA ARG A 938 -18.57 22.20 22.16
C ARG A 938 -18.11 22.81 20.84
N LYS A 939 -16.87 23.30 20.76
CA LYS A 939 -16.32 23.97 19.57
C LYS A 939 -16.10 23.00 18.40
N LEU A 940 -15.62 21.79 18.69
CA LEU A 940 -15.41 20.75 17.68
C LEU A 940 -16.68 19.94 17.35
N LYS A 941 -17.80 20.24 18.02
CA LYS A 941 -19.10 19.58 17.80
C LYS A 941 -19.08 18.05 18.00
N VAL A 942 -18.20 17.56 18.87
CA VAL A 942 -18.13 16.14 19.26
C VAL A 942 -18.84 15.92 20.60
N ARG A 943 -19.52 14.78 20.73
CA ARG A 943 -20.38 14.45 21.88
C ARG A 943 -19.63 13.77 23.00
N SER A 944 -18.48 13.15 22.71
CA SER A 944 -17.69 12.43 23.70
C SER A 944 -16.19 12.54 23.46
N ARG A 945 -15.41 12.19 24.48
CA ARG A 945 -13.95 12.06 24.40
C ARG A 945 -13.52 10.97 23.40
N SER A 946 -14.30 9.90 23.29
CA SER A 946 -14.05 8.81 22.34
C SER A 946 -14.24 9.24 20.89
N GLU A 947 -15.20 10.11 20.61
CA GLU A 947 -15.43 10.67 19.26
C GLU A 947 -14.28 11.61 18.85
N LEU A 948 -13.70 12.35 19.80
CA LEU A 948 -12.51 13.16 19.56
C LEU A 948 -11.27 12.29 19.24
N ALA A 949 -11.07 11.18 19.96
CA ALA A 949 -9.96 10.27 19.70
C ALA A 949 -10.06 9.62 18.30
N GLY A 950 -11.28 9.35 17.82
CA GLY A 950 -11.55 8.81 16.49
C GLY A 950 -11.26 9.78 15.32
N LEU A 951 -11.15 11.09 15.59
CA LEU A 951 -10.76 12.09 14.57
C LEU A 951 -9.26 12.09 14.28
N ARG A 952 -8.44 11.37 15.06
CA ARG A 952 -6.98 11.24 14.88
C ARG A 952 -6.61 10.01 14.02
N SER A 953 -7.56 9.09 13.83
CA SER A 953 -7.42 7.83 13.08
C SER A 953 -8.09 7.86 11.70
N ALA A 954 -8.50 9.05 11.24
CA ALA A 954 -8.92 9.38 9.88
C ALA A 954 -7.97 10.44 9.32
#